data_AF-A0A8G1U9I5-F1
#
_entry.id   AF-A0A8G1U9I5-F1
#
_cell.length_a   1.000
_cell.length_b   1.000
_cell.length_c   1.000
_cell.angle_alpha   90.00
_cell.angle_beta   90.00
_cell.angle_gamma   90.00
#
_symmetry.space_group_name_H-M   'P 1'
#
loop_
_entity.id
_entity.type
_entity.pdbx_description
1 polymer ?
#
loop_
_entity_poly.entity_id
_entity_poly.type
_entity_poly.pdbx_seq_one_letter_code
_entity_poly.pdbx_strand_id
1 'polypeptide(L)'
;MTGRDGAAVEAAVETLAGRLRDGGPGLVVVRGAAGSGRSAVLGAVAERFPDAVLVDAAGRSADSVAAELIDRIRPPQRRRFTVRDTYGDLTGLMLGLRRDKRPLTILVANAELAGSLRSGGEPQVMRRVLGTLRIAAEEGGLQLVVERSACGPRDERPSNRGVTVVELPGGAGPEEFRALGEAVSPEVLGALRALANGQLWRAPAAAWARLCAAAEVPCREGELAELPWLVEDEEGIGFVRPALVEQLRYEGEAAVAFHHRMTDLLLADGPAEPWALRSLPGHAAAAGRFDELLADATLLAGIPQDALLEAFRACYPDGIERDTHAAALHFLSGYGLAGAPHGEWVAWLAHDAFTRGEVERAEALAAASPEPLPFRTVWSRWRPAGDFTPPTEPGHQSTVELVDPAEFDGAPVVVTEGSGSLRLVRDAATGRLLAALTDESAESEKSRLVMLPAGSAALNVRANDNVTAVLAPGADRKAPALGVFHHPDADWGGAVGDLLVLAGAQGAYAVRLDVDLLRAGPEKRLRSLLGGDGFLLPKPFDPAEAADVRGLLERAFGPERVHRLTADELPAGITHEPTRRLLTEVGVPEVAGLVGLWLTPHEGLPVRAWESTADAEQPPGSGPFHLIGDWMGAPLVLDGSDGRVLRMLNPKSPDHAAPREPLVGSSLESFVTMVALEKQYLEVYRTEGPDTYDVLEELRARVAGVDRAAAGSDVWQYALESDNWGD
;
A
#
# COMPACT_ATOMS: atom_id res chain seq x y z
N MET A 1 -43.64 -7.63 -4.35
CA MET A 1 -43.21 -8.98 -4.75
C MET A 1 -44.37 -9.66 -5.46
N THR A 2 -44.13 -10.23 -6.63
CA THR A 2 -45.13 -11.07 -7.31
C THR A 2 -45.14 -12.47 -6.71
N GLY A 3 -46.23 -13.23 -6.84
CA GLY A 3 -46.37 -14.55 -6.21
C GLY A 3 -45.38 -15.63 -6.68
N ARG A 4 -44.69 -15.43 -7.82
CA ARG A 4 -43.66 -16.37 -8.33
C ARG A 4 -42.32 -16.22 -7.61
N ASP A 5 -41.94 -14.99 -7.28
CA ASP A 5 -40.67 -14.69 -6.61
C ASP A 5 -40.68 -15.21 -5.16
N GLY A 6 -41.83 -15.15 -4.48
CA GLY A 6 -41.99 -15.65 -3.11
C GLY A 6 -41.74 -17.16 -2.98
N ALA A 7 -42.29 -17.97 -3.89
CA ALA A 7 -42.11 -19.43 -3.85
C ALA A 7 -40.67 -19.86 -4.16
N ALA A 8 -39.99 -19.14 -5.07
CA ALA A 8 -38.59 -19.39 -5.39
C ALA A 8 -37.65 -19.00 -4.21
N VAL A 9 -37.93 -17.88 -3.56
CA VAL A 9 -37.24 -17.46 -2.33
C VAL A 9 -37.44 -18.48 -1.22
N GLU A 10 -38.67 -18.93 -0.95
CA GLU A 10 -38.94 -19.95 0.07
C GLU A 10 -38.20 -21.27 -0.20
N ALA A 11 -38.19 -21.75 -1.45
CA ALA A 11 -37.46 -22.96 -1.83
C ALA A 11 -35.94 -22.83 -1.64
N ALA A 12 -35.38 -21.66 -1.97
CA ALA A 12 -33.97 -21.36 -1.75
C ALA A 12 -33.63 -21.30 -0.25
N VAL A 13 -34.50 -20.71 0.57
CA VAL A 13 -34.36 -20.67 2.03
C VAL A 13 -34.36 -22.08 2.62
N GLU A 14 -35.25 -22.98 2.19
CA GLU A 14 -35.26 -24.37 2.65
C GLU A 14 -33.99 -25.13 2.25
N THR A 15 -33.53 -24.93 1.02
CA THR A 15 -32.29 -25.56 0.51
C THR A 15 -31.08 -25.10 1.32
N LEU A 16 -30.96 -23.79 1.56
CA LEU A 16 -29.87 -23.21 2.34
C LEU A 16 -29.96 -23.65 3.81
N ALA A 17 -31.15 -23.68 4.41
CA ALA A 17 -31.34 -24.14 5.78
C ALA A 17 -30.99 -25.63 5.95
N GLY A 18 -31.32 -26.48 4.98
CA GLY A 18 -30.88 -27.88 4.96
C GLY A 18 -29.36 -27.98 4.97
N ARG A 19 -28.70 -27.25 4.07
CA ARG A 19 -27.23 -27.25 3.95
C ARG A 19 -26.52 -26.75 5.22
N LEU A 20 -27.09 -25.77 5.93
CA LEU A 20 -26.53 -25.25 7.17
C LEU A 20 -26.71 -26.24 8.34
N ARG A 21 -27.86 -26.93 8.43
CA ARG A 21 -28.11 -27.98 9.46
C ARG A 21 -27.16 -29.17 9.35
N ASP A 22 -26.74 -29.52 8.13
CA ASP A 22 -25.75 -30.59 7.91
C ASP A 22 -24.39 -30.27 8.57
N GLY A 23 -24.16 -29.01 8.97
CA GLY A 23 -23.01 -28.60 9.79
C GLY A 23 -21.65 -28.66 9.09
N GLY A 24 -21.60 -29.11 7.83
CA GLY A 24 -20.36 -29.21 7.07
C GLY A 24 -19.80 -27.82 6.73
N PRO A 25 -18.52 -27.54 7.00
CA PRO A 25 -17.88 -26.28 6.63
C PRO A 25 -17.81 -26.10 5.12
N GLY A 26 -17.67 -24.87 4.65
CA GLY A 26 -17.54 -24.56 3.22
C GLY A 26 -18.25 -23.29 2.78
N LEU A 27 -18.19 -23.04 1.47
CA LEU A 27 -18.75 -21.86 0.82
C LEU A 27 -20.09 -22.19 0.16
N VAL A 28 -21.09 -21.35 0.44
CA VAL A 28 -22.37 -21.35 -0.27
C VAL A 28 -22.56 -20.01 -0.99
N VAL A 29 -22.86 -20.04 -2.27
CA VAL A 29 -23.09 -18.84 -3.09
C VAL A 29 -24.57 -18.79 -3.48
N VAL A 30 -25.26 -17.73 -3.08
CA VAL A 30 -26.64 -17.44 -3.51
C VAL A 30 -26.57 -16.52 -4.71
N ARG A 31 -26.93 -17.04 -5.88
CA ARG A 31 -26.79 -16.35 -7.17
C ARG A 31 -28.14 -16.09 -7.81
N GLY A 32 -28.27 -14.95 -8.49
CA GLY A 32 -29.51 -14.56 -9.15
C GLY A 32 -29.38 -13.19 -9.81
N ALA A 33 -30.30 -12.87 -10.71
CA ALA A 33 -30.38 -11.55 -11.33
C ALA A 33 -30.84 -10.48 -10.32
N ALA A 34 -30.61 -9.20 -10.65
CA ALA A 34 -31.14 -8.07 -9.90
C ALA A 34 -32.65 -8.23 -9.65
N GLY A 35 -33.09 -8.11 -8.40
CA GLY A 35 -34.50 -8.24 -8.01
C GLY A 35 -34.99 -9.67 -7.74
N SER A 36 -34.14 -10.69 -7.88
CA SER A 36 -34.50 -12.10 -7.60
C SER A 36 -34.75 -12.46 -6.13
N GLY A 37 -34.55 -11.52 -5.19
CA GLY A 37 -34.80 -11.74 -3.76
C GLY A 37 -33.63 -12.37 -2.98
N ARG A 38 -32.41 -12.36 -3.52
CA ARG A 38 -31.19 -12.91 -2.87
C ARG A 38 -31.02 -12.43 -1.42
N SER A 39 -31.07 -11.12 -1.18
CA SER A 39 -30.91 -10.55 0.16
C SER A 39 -32.04 -10.97 1.11
N ALA A 40 -33.26 -11.16 0.59
CA ALA A 40 -34.38 -11.69 1.36
C ALA A 40 -34.17 -13.16 1.77
N VAL A 41 -33.53 -13.97 0.92
CA VAL A 41 -33.13 -15.36 1.28
C VAL A 41 -32.15 -15.34 2.46
N LEU A 42 -31.12 -14.49 2.42
CA LEU A 42 -30.14 -14.38 3.50
C LEU A 42 -30.79 -13.90 4.81
N GLY A 43 -31.67 -12.90 4.75
CA GLY A 43 -32.43 -12.41 5.90
C GLY A 43 -33.30 -13.50 6.53
N ALA A 44 -34.09 -14.21 5.73
CA ALA A 44 -34.94 -15.30 6.21
C ALA A 44 -34.14 -16.48 6.79
N VAL A 45 -32.92 -16.73 6.31
CA VAL A 45 -32.02 -17.72 6.91
C VAL A 45 -31.43 -17.23 8.24
N ALA A 46 -31.03 -15.96 8.33
CA ALA A 46 -30.55 -15.39 9.61
C ALA A 46 -31.61 -15.48 10.71
N GLU A 47 -32.89 -15.25 10.39
CA GLU A 47 -34.00 -15.42 11.34
C GLU A 47 -34.15 -16.86 11.85
N ARG A 48 -33.84 -17.86 11.02
CA ARG A 48 -33.93 -19.29 11.37
C ARG A 48 -32.71 -19.80 12.14
N PHE A 49 -31.57 -19.13 12.02
CA PHE A 49 -30.31 -19.47 12.67
C PHE A 49 -29.80 -18.26 13.46
N PRO A 50 -30.31 -18.03 14.69
CA PRO A 50 -30.00 -16.81 15.45
C PRO A 50 -28.51 -16.68 15.84
N ASP A 51 -27.75 -17.78 15.80
CA ASP A 51 -26.30 -17.78 16.02
C ASP A 51 -25.50 -17.38 14.75
N ALA A 52 -26.17 -17.21 13.61
CA ALA A 52 -25.53 -16.78 12.36
C ALA A 52 -25.27 -15.26 12.39
N VAL A 53 -24.08 -14.86 11.94
CA VAL A 53 -23.71 -13.45 11.81
C VAL A 53 -24.09 -12.98 10.41
N LEU A 54 -25.20 -12.24 10.30
CA LEU A 54 -25.59 -11.54 9.07
C LEU A 54 -24.97 -10.14 9.04
N VAL A 55 -24.29 -9.83 7.94
CA VAL A 55 -23.76 -8.50 7.64
C VAL A 55 -24.24 -8.06 6.26
N ASP A 56 -24.87 -6.89 6.20
CA ASP A 56 -25.19 -6.20 4.95
C ASP A 56 -24.06 -5.23 4.62
N ALA A 57 -23.49 -5.36 3.42
CA ALA A 57 -22.39 -4.52 2.94
C ALA A 57 -22.87 -3.31 2.12
N ALA A 58 -24.16 -3.22 1.76
CA ALA A 58 -24.68 -2.13 0.93
C ALA A 58 -24.35 -0.75 1.52
N GLY A 59 -23.73 0.13 0.74
CA GLY A 59 -23.42 1.50 1.17
C GLY A 59 -22.25 1.62 2.16
N ARG A 60 -21.59 0.51 2.51
CA ARG A 60 -20.60 0.47 3.59
C ARG A 60 -19.21 0.15 3.07
N SER A 61 -18.18 0.73 3.69
CA SER A 61 -16.79 0.37 3.41
C SER A 61 -16.48 -1.04 3.88
N ALA A 62 -15.55 -1.70 3.19
CA ALA A 62 -15.07 -3.03 3.54
C ALA A 62 -14.40 -3.05 4.92
N ASP A 63 -13.73 -1.96 5.32
CA ASP A 63 -13.18 -1.79 6.67
C ASP A 63 -14.29 -1.79 7.73
N SER A 64 -15.42 -1.10 7.51
CA SER A 64 -16.56 -1.10 8.44
C SER A 64 -17.16 -2.52 8.58
N VAL A 65 -17.27 -3.24 7.46
CA VAL A 65 -17.75 -4.62 7.44
C VAL A 65 -16.77 -5.55 8.18
N ALA A 66 -15.46 -5.41 7.95
CA ALA A 66 -14.44 -6.18 8.64
C ALA A 66 -14.42 -5.89 10.15
N ALA A 67 -14.55 -4.63 10.56
CA ALA A 67 -14.63 -4.23 11.95
C ALA A 67 -15.83 -4.88 12.66
N GLU A 68 -17.01 -4.86 12.03
CA GLU A 68 -18.21 -5.51 12.57
C GLU A 68 -18.03 -7.02 12.72
N LEU A 69 -17.42 -7.68 11.73
CA LEU A 69 -17.12 -9.12 11.80
C LEU A 69 -16.17 -9.43 12.95
N ILE A 70 -15.10 -8.66 13.12
CA ILE A 70 -14.14 -8.82 14.23
C ILE A 70 -14.86 -8.64 15.57
N ASP A 71 -15.68 -7.59 15.71
CA ASP A 71 -16.37 -7.26 16.96
C ASP A 71 -17.46 -8.28 17.34
N ARG A 72 -18.18 -8.85 16.36
CA ARG A 72 -19.24 -9.84 16.61
C ARG A 72 -18.71 -11.25 16.86
N ILE A 73 -17.60 -11.63 16.21
CA ILE A 73 -17.08 -13.01 16.28
C ILE A 73 -16.18 -13.22 17.51
N ARG A 74 -15.36 -12.23 17.89
CA ARG A 74 -14.37 -12.28 18.99
C ARG A 74 -13.80 -13.68 19.27
N PRO A 75 -12.84 -14.17 18.47
CA PRO A 75 -12.25 -15.49 18.67
C PRO A 75 -11.63 -15.61 20.09
N PRO A 76 -11.70 -16.79 20.74
CA PRO A 76 -11.26 -16.94 22.12
C PRO A 76 -9.76 -16.67 22.24
N GLN A 77 -9.40 -15.67 23.07
CA GLN A 77 -8.02 -15.34 23.39
C GLN A 77 -7.28 -16.58 23.92
N ARG A 78 -6.13 -16.91 23.32
CA ARG A 78 -5.12 -17.74 23.98
C ARG A 78 -3.79 -17.01 24.09
N ARG A 79 -3.28 -17.02 25.32
CA ARG A 79 -1.96 -16.56 25.75
C ARG A 79 -0.86 -17.27 24.96
N ARG A 80 -0.20 -16.55 24.06
CA ARG A 80 1.24 -16.64 23.74
C ARG A 80 1.48 -15.77 22.51
N PHE A 81 1.83 -14.51 22.75
CA PHE A 81 2.92 -13.75 22.13
C PHE A 81 2.94 -12.38 22.83
N THR A 82 4.10 -11.94 23.28
CA THR A 82 4.34 -10.71 24.06
C THR A 82 4.42 -9.47 23.17
N VAL A 83 3.56 -9.37 22.17
CA VAL A 83 3.38 -8.16 21.36
C VAL A 83 1.94 -7.71 21.54
N ARG A 84 1.76 -6.48 22.06
CA ARG A 84 0.45 -5.84 22.25
C ARG A 84 -0.35 -5.88 20.92
N ASP A 85 -1.65 -6.21 21.02
CA ASP A 85 -2.69 -6.07 19.97
C ASP A 85 -2.84 -7.13 18.85
N THR A 86 -2.72 -8.43 19.12
CA THR A 86 -2.71 -9.46 18.04
C THR A 86 -4.06 -9.95 17.49
N TYR A 87 -5.17 -9.23 17.67
CA TYR A 87 -6.39 -9.44 16.88
C TYR A 87 -7.00 -8.08 16.53
N GLY A 88 -6.32 -7.36 15.64
CA GLY A 88 -6.69 -6.01 15.22
C GLY A 88 -7.01 -5.88 13.74
N ASP A 89 -6.90 -6.95 12.93
CA ASP A 89 -7.08 -6.92 11.47
C ASP A 89 -7.78 -8.18 10.94
N LEU A 90 -8.11 -8.19 9.64
CA LEU A 90 -8.80 -9.30 9.00
C LEU A 90 -7.94 -10.59 8.96
N THR A 91 -6.63 -10.45 8.83
CA THR A 91 -5.69 -11.59 8.78
C THR A 91 -5.68 -12.35 10.11
N GLY A 92 -5.64 -11.64 11.23
CA GLY A 92 -5.75 -12.21 12.58
C GLY A 92 -7.07 -12.95 12.78
N LEU A 93 -8.19 -12.37 12.31
CA LEU A 93 -9.50 -13.03 12.34
C LEU A 93 -9.48 -14.33 11.53
N MET A 94 -8.97 -14.30 10.29
CA MET A 94 -8.86 -15.47 9.42
C MET A 94 -8.01 -16.57 10.05
N LEU A 95 -6.83 -16.26 10.58
CA LEU A 95 -5.95 -17.25 11.22
C LEU A 95 -6.61 -17.90 12.44
N GLY A 96 -7.38 -17.13 13.21
CA GLY A 96 -8.21 -17.64 14.30
C GLY A 96 -9.27 -18.64 13.81
N LEU A 97 -10.07 -18.23 12.82
CA LEU A 97 -11.16 -19.04 12.26
C LEU A 97 -10.66 -20.29 11.52
N ARG A 98 -9.52 -20.20 10.84
CA ARG A 98 -8.86 -21.33 10.15
C ARG A 98 -8.53 -22.48 11.11
N ARG A 99 -8.13 -22.14 12.33
CA ARG A 99 -7.77 -23.10 13.39
C ARG A 99 -8.97 -23.54 14.23
N ASP A 100 -10.01 -22.70 14.33
CA ASP A 100 -11.24 -23.06 15.04
C ASP A 100 -12.04 -24.11 14.26
N LYS A 101 -12.48 -25.14 14.97
CA LYS A 101 -13.29 -26.24 14.43
C LYS A 101 -14.75 -26.15 14.87
N ARG A 102 -15.11 -25.15 15.69
CA ARG A 102 -16.51 -24.89 16.04
C ARG A 102 -17.27 -24.38 14.81
N PRO A 103 -18.48 -24.87 14.55
CA PRO A 103 -19.29 -24.39 13.45
C PRO A 103 -19.69 -22.94 13.72
N LEU A 104 -19.38 -22.05 12.77
CA LEU A 104 -19.78 -20.64 12.77
C LEU A 104 -20.38 -20.35 11.40
N THR A 105 -21.53 -19.67 11.35
CA THR A 105 -22.16 -19.27 10.09
C THR A 105 -22.04 -17.76 9.90
N ILE A 106 -21.47 -17.34 8.77
CA ILE A 106 -21.39 -15.92 8.37
C ILE A 106 -22.17 -15.77 7.07
N LEU A 107 -23.10 -14.81 7.05
CA LEU A 107 -23.92 -14.46 5.90
C LEU A 107 -23.55 -13.04 5.46
N VAL A 108 -23.11 -12.86 4.21
CA VAL A 108 -22.74 -11.54 3.67
C VAL A 108 -23.66 -11.19 2.49
N ALA A 109 -24.48 -10.15 2.69
CA ALA A 109 -25.41 -9.62 1.68
C ALA A 109 -24.83 -8.39 0.97
N ASN A 110 -25.27 -8.16 -0.28
CA ASN A 110 -24.97 -6.96 -1.07
C ASN A 110 -23.48 -6.55 -1.16
N ALA A 111 -22.55 -7.50 -1.14
CA ALA A 111 -21.12 -7.21 -1.25
C ALA A 111 -20.73 -6.46 -2.54
N GLU A 112 -21.52 -6.60 -3.61
CA GLU A 112 -21.35 -5.89 -4.87
C GLU A 112 -21.85 -4.43 -4.85
N LEU A 113 -22.58 -4.05 -3.80
CA LEU A 113 -23.10 -2.70 -3.56
C LEU A 113 -22.38 -2.01 -2.40
N ALA A 114 -21.21 -2.54 -2.01
CA ALA A 114 -20.37 -1.95 -0.99
C ALA A 114 -19.85 -0.57 -1.42
N GLY A 115 -19.61 0.28 -0.43
CA GLY A 115 -19.06 1.61 -0.60
C GLY A 115 -20.09 2.74 -0.66
N SER A 116 -19.61 3.94 -0.36
CA SER A 116 -20.40 5.17 -0.38
C SER A 116 -20.61 5.71 -1.80
N LEU A 117 -19.74 5.33 -2.74
CA LEU A 117 -19.75 5.71 -4.15
C LEU A 117 -20.18 4.52 -5.01
N ARG A 118 -21.18 4.72 -5.88
CA ARG A 118 -21.69 3.65 -6.76
C ARG A 118 -20.69 3.15 -7.81
N SER A 119 -19.69 3.95 -8.18
CA SER A 119 -18.57 3.54 -9.04
C SER A 119 -17.25 3.39 -8.27
N GLY A 120 -17.30 3.31 -6.94
CA GLY A 120 -16.13 3.12 -6.08
C GLY A 120 -15.51 1.72 -6.17
N GLY A 121 -14.32 1.56 -5.58
CA GLY A 121 -13.56 0.30 -5.58
C GLY A 121 -13.90 -0.65 -4.42
N GLU A 122 -14.84 -0.28 -3.55
CA GLU A 122 -15.25 -1.08 -2.39
C GLU A 122 -15.78 -2.48 -2.73
N PRO A 123 -16.56 -2.70 -3.82
CA PRO A 123 -16.93 -4.05 -4.23
C PRO A 123 -15.74 -4.97 -4.52
N GLN A 124 -14.65 -4.44 -5.08
CA GLN A 124 -13.42 -5.16 -5.37
C GLN A 124 -12.68 -5.50 -4.07
N VAL A 125 -12.64 -4.56 -3.11
CA VAL A 125 -12.07 -4.81 -1.79
C VAL A 125 -12.88 -5.85 -1.01
N MET A 126 -14.21 -5.79 -1.07
CA MET A 126 -15.08 -6.81 -0.47
C MET A 126 -14.84 -8.21 -1.05
N ARG A 127 -14.50 -8.34 -2.34
CA ARG A 127 -14.07 -9.64 -2.90
C ARG A 127 -12.80 -10.17 -2.22
N ARG A 128 -11.86 -9.30 -1.86
CA ARG A 128 -10.66 -9.68 -1.08
C ARG A 128 -11.06 -10.15 0.32
N VAL A 129 -11.96 -9.42 1.01
CA VAL A 129 -12.50 -9.81 2.33
C VAL A 129 -13.10 -11.22 2.28
N LEU A 130 -14.00 -11.45 1.31
CA LEU A 130 -14.65 -12.74 1.12
C LEU A 130 -13.64 -13.85 0.75
N GLY A 131 -12.63 -13.52 -0.06
CA GLY A 131 -11.53 -14.43 -0.40
C GLY A 131 -10.71 -14.86 0.83
N THR A 132 -10.41 -13.92 1.72
CA THR A 132 -9.70 -14.20 2.98
C THR A 132 -10.53 -15.07 3.92
N LEU A 133 -11.82 -14.78 4.08
CA LEU A 133 -12.74 -15.62 4.88
C LEU A 133 -12.94 -17.01 4.26
N ARG A 134 -12.89 -17.12 2.93
CA ARG A 134 -12.99 -18.41 2.21
C ARG A 134 -11.88 -19.38 2.64
N ILE A 135 -10.66 -18.91 2.89
CA ILE A 135 -9.56 -19.75 3.42
C ILE A 135 -9.98 -20.40 4.75
N ALA A 136 -10.61 -19.63 5.63
CA ALA A 136 -11.11 -20.16 6.90
C ALA A 136 -12.31 -21.11 6.72
N ALA A 137 -13.15 -20.94 5.69
CA ALA A 137 -14.24 -21.87 5.37
C ALA A 137 -13.72 -23.20 4.76
N GLU A 138 -12.66 -23.13 3.97
CA GLU A 138 -12.03 -24.29 3.34
C GLU A 138 -11.24 -25.15 4.33
N GLU A 139 -10.58 -24.52 5.30
CA GLU A 139 -9.67 -25.22 6.23
C GLU A 139 -10.22 -25.37 7.67
N GLY A 140 -11.09 -24.45 8.10
CA GLY A 140 -11.67 -24.36 9.45
C GLY A 140 -13.06 -24.97 9.58
N GLY A 141 -13.80 -24.52 10.60
CA GLY A 141 -15.22 -24.86 10.85
C GLY A 141 -16.23 -23.84 10.30
N LEU A 142 -15.77 -22.82 9.56
CA LEU A 142 -16.62 -21.74 9.06
C LEU A 142 -17.54 -22.20 7.91
N GLN A 143 -18.82 -21.80 7.99
CA GLN A 143 -19.80 -21.84 6.92
C GLN A 143 -20.03 -20.42 6.41
N LEU A 144 -19.53 -20.12 5.22
CA LEU A 144 -19.63 -18.80 4.62
C LEU A 144 -20.72 -18.82 3.53
N VAL A 145 -21.72 -17.94 3.66
CA VAL A 145 -22.78 -17.76 2.66
C VAL A 145 -22.68 -16.35 2.08
N VAL A 146 -22.58 -16.24 0.76
CA VAL A 146 -22.39 -14.97 0.07
C VAL A 146 -23.41 -14.78 -1.05
N GLU A 147 -23.96 -13.57 -1.15
CA GLU A 147 -24.76 -13.15 -2.30
C GLU A 147 -23.87 -12.78 -3.49
N ARG A 148 -24.25 -13.16 -4.72
CA ARG A 148 -23.57 -12.74 -5.97
C ARG A 148 -24.54 -12.50 -7.14
N SER A 149 -24.21 -11.57 -8.03
CA SER A 149 -24.95 -11.35 -9.29
C SER A 149 -24.79 -12.50 -10.28
N ALA A 150 -25.85 -12.74 -11.05
CA ALA A 150 -25.86 -13.68 -12.17
C ALA A 150 -24.83 -13.29 -13.26
N CYS A 151 -24.52 -12.00 -13.41
CA CYS A 151 -23.60 -11.49 -14.44
C CYS A 151 -22.11 -11.63 -14.08
N GLY A 152 -21.78 -12.01 -12.84
CA GLY A 152 -20.38 -12.21 -12.43
C GLY A 152 -19.77 -13.51 -12.97
N PRO A 153 -18.43 -13.56 -13.18
CA PRO A 153 -17.73 -14.79 -13.53
C PRO A 153 -17.96 -15.87 -12.46
N ARG A 154 -18.14 -17.12 -12.88
CA ARG A 154 -18.15 -18.26 -11.96
C ARG A 154 -16.75 -18.39 -11.34
N ASP A 155 -16.66 -18.63 -10.03
CA ASP A 155 -15.36 -18.90 -9.41
C ASP A 155 -14.78 -20.17 -10.04
N GLU A 156 -13.78 -20.02 -10.91
CA GLU A 156 -13.08 -21.12 -11.58
C GLU A 156 -12.01 -21.77 -10.67
N ARG A 157 -11.69 -21.15 -9.52
CA ARG A 157 -10.71 -21.70 -8.58
C ARG A 157 -11.26 -22.98 -7.94
N PRO A 158 -10.62 -24.14 -8.14
CA PRO A 158 -11.02 -25.38 -7.48
C PRO A 158 -10.88 -25.20 -5.97
N SER A 159 -11.97 -25.42 -5.24
CA SER A 159 -11.95 -25.45 -3.78
C SER A 159 -11.66 -26.88 -3.30
N ASN A 160 -10.86 -27.03 -2.24
CA ASN A 160 -10.64 -28.33 -1.58
C ASN A 160 -11.91 -28.88 -0.90
N ARG A 161 -12.93 -28.03 -0.68
CA ARG A 161 -14.27 -28.40 -0.22
C ARG A 161 -15.33 -27.87 -1.18
N GLY A 162 -16.18 -28.73 -1.73
CA GLY A 162 -17.13 -28.35 -2.79
C GLY A 162 -17.91 -27.06 -2.50
N VAL A 163 -17.96 -26.16 -3.49
CA VAL A 163 -18.77 -24.93 -3.45
C VAL A 163 -20.22 -25.29 -3.77
N THR A 164 -21.15 -24.90 -2.89
CA THR A 164 -22.59 -25.09 -3.13
C THR A 164 -23.15 -23.82 -3.75
N VAL A 165 -23.80 -23.91 -4.92
CA VAL A 165 -24.44 -22.75 -5.56
C VAL A 165 -25.95 -22.92 -5.50
N VAL A 166 -26.64 -21.94 -4.92
CA VAL A 166 -28.10 -21.84 -4.91
C VAL A 166 -28.48 -20.77 -5.93
N GLU A 167 -28.92 -21.20 -7.11
CA GLU A 167 -29.38 -20.30 -8.18
C GLU A 167 -30.86 -19.97 -7.96
N LEU A 168 -31.17 -18.68 -7.82
CA LEU A 168 -32.53 -18.17 -7.86
C LEU A 168 -32.92 -17.96 -9.33
N PRO A 169 -34.09 -18.45 -9.77
CA PRO A 169 -34.60 -18.12 -11.09
C PRO A 169 -34.70 -16.59 -11.21
N GLY A 170 -34.34 -16.04 -12.37
CA GLY A 170 -34.37 -14.59 -12.59
C GLY A 170 -35.76 -14.03 -12.28
N GLY A 171 -35.89 -13.34 -11.15
CA GLY A 171 -37.10 -12.62 -10.78
C GLY A 171 -37.15 -11.31 -11.55
N ALA A 172 -38.33 -10.97 -12.07
CA ALA A 172 -38.88 -9.69 -12.57
C ALA A 172 -37.95 -8.56 -13.12
N GLY A 173 -36.67 -8.76 -13.39
CA GLY A 173 -35.74 -7.68 -13.75
C GLY A 173 -36.06 -7.04 -15.11
N PRO A 174 -36.17 -7.82 -16.19
CA PRO A 174 -36.57 -7.29 -17.50
C PRO A 174 -38.01 -6.79 -17.55
N GLU A 175 -38.89 -7.32 -16.69
CA GLU A 175 -40.33 -7.01 -16.70
C GLU A 175 -40.64 -5.73 -15.92
N GLU A 176 -40.01 -5.49 -14.77
CA GLU A 176 -40.15 -4.25 -14.00
C GLU A 176 -39.51 -3.06 -14.74
N PHE A 177 -38.36 -3.27 -15.40
CA PHE A 177 -37.76 -2.27 -16.29
C PHE A 177 -38.63 -1.95 -17.51
N ARG A 178 -39.20 -2.99 -18.16
CA ARG A 178 -40.11 -2.79 -19.30
C ARG A 178 -41.37 -2.05 -18.86
N ALA A 179 -41.96 -2.45 -17.73
CA ALA A 179 -43.12 -1.77 -17.16
C ALA A 179 -42.81 -0.32 -16.77
N LEU A 180 -41.61 -0.03 -16.24
CA LEU A 180 -41.15 1.33 -15.99
C LEU A 180 -41.06 2.14 -17.28
N GLY A 181 -40.40 1.60 -18.31
CA GLY A 181 -40.25 2.25 -19.61
C GLY A 181 -41.58 2.51 -20.34
N GLU A 182 -42.59 1.68 -20.10
CA GLU A 182 -43.96 1.87 -20.61
C GLU A 182 -44.78 2.87 -19.76
N ALA A 183 -44.45 3.02 -18.48
CA ALA A 183 -45.20 3.83 -17.52
C ALA A 183 -44.77 5.30 -17.44
N VAL A 184 -43.55 5.64 -17.85
CA VAL A 184 -42.99 7.00 -17.73
C VAL A 184 -42.58 7.58 -19.08
N SER A 185 -42.52 8.92 -19.17
CA SER A 185 -42.06 9.59 -20.40
C SER A 185 -40.56 9.37 -20.62
N PRO A 186 -40.05 9.51 -21.86
CA PRO A 186 -38.63 9.39 -22.16
C PRO A 186 -37.75 10.34 -21.34
N GLU A 187 -38.24 11.55 -21.03
CA GLU A 187 -37.54 12.54 -20.21
C GLU A 187 -37.42 12.07 -18.76
N VAL A 188 -38.50 11.54 -18.19
CA VAL A 188 -38.49 10.97 -16.82
C VAL A 188 -37.58 9.74 -16.77
N LEU A 189 -37.62 8.88 -17.78
CA LEU A 189 -36.71 7.74 -17.87
C LEU A 189 -35.25 8.20 -17.97
N GLY A 190 -34.98 9.26 -18.73
CA GLY A 190 -33.66 9.90 -18.81
C GLY A 190 -33.19 10.44 -17.45
N ALA A 191 -34.06 11.11 -16.70
CA ALA A 191 -33.75 11.61 -15.37
C ALA A 191 -33.48 10.48 -14.37
N LEU A 192 -34.24 9.39 -14.41
CA LEU A 192 -34.00 8.19 -13.59
C LEU A 192 -32.66 7.53 -13.95
N ARG A 193 -32.31 7.46 -15.24
CA ARG A 193 -30.98 6.98 -15.67
C ARG A 193 -29.88 7.90 -15.16
N ALA A 194 -30.06 9.23 -15.24
CA ALA A 194 -29.10 10.18 -14.69
C ALA A 194 -28.89 9.97 -13.18
N LEU A 195 -29.96 9.79 -12.41
CA LEU A 195 -29.88 9.48 -10.98
C LEU A 195 -29.17 8.15 -10.71
N ALA A 196 -29.46 7.11 -11.50
CA ALA A 196 -28.83 5.79 -11.36
C ALA A 196 -27.32 5.83 -11.61
N ASN A 197 -26.85 6.72 -12.48
CA ASN A 197 -25.43 6.94 -12.76
C ASN A 197 -24.78 8.01 -11.86
N GLY A 198 -25.52 8.62 -10.93
CA GLY A 198 -24.94 9.45 -9.87
C GLY A 198 -24.09 8.62 -8.91
N GLN A 199 -23.04 9.22 -8.33
CA GLN A 199 -22.16 8.52 -7.40
C GLN A 199 -22.80 8.27 -6.03
N LEU A 200 -23.65 9.18 -5.56
CA LEU A 200 -24.25 9.07 -4.23
C LEU A 200 -25.49 8.17 -4.24
N TRP A 201 -25.68 7.42 -3.16
CA TRP A 201 -26.87 6.60 -2.95
C TRP A 201 -28.14 7.42 -2.74
N ARG A 202 -27.98 8.58 -2.11
CA ARG A 202 -28.97 9.63 -1.89
C ARG A 202 -28.39 10.93 -2.41
N ALA A 203 -29.13 11.63 -3.26
CA ALA A 203 -28.66 12.86 -3.89
C ALA A 203 -29.67 13.99 -3.61
N PRO A 204 -29.20 15.20 -3.20
CA PRO A 204 -30.11 16.34 -3.08
C PRO A 204 -30.66 16.72 -4.46
N ALA A 205 -31.80 17.41 -4.51
CA ALA A 205 -32.43 17.82 -5.77
C ALA A 205 -31.48 18.60 -6.70
N ALA A 206 -30.64 19.47 -6.12
CA ALA A 206 -29.61 20.21 -6.86
C ALA A 206 -28.58 19.28 -7.54
N ALA A 207 -28.15 18.22 -6.85
CA ALA A 207 -27.26 17.22 -7.44
C ALA A 207 -27.94 16.47 -8.57
N TRP A 208 -29.21 16.10 -8.40
CA TRP A 208 -29.97 15.42 -9.45
C TRP A 208 -30.17 16.30 -10.68
N ALA A 209 -30.45 17.59 -10.50
CA ALA A 209 -30.53 18.55 -11.60
C ALA A 209 -29.22 18.61 -12.42
N ARG A 210 -28.07 18.58 -11.74
CA ARG A 210 -26.76 18.53 -12.40
C ARG A 210 -26.50 17.21 -13.10
N LEU A 211 -26.92 16.08 -12.53
CA LEU A 211 -26.87 14.78 -13.21
C LEU A 211 -27.75 14.79 -14.47
N CYS A 212 -28.94 15.38 -14.43
CA CYS A 212 -29.81 15.54 -15.60
C CYS A 212 -29.16 16.42 -16.66
N ALA A 213 -28.49 17.51 -16.27
CA ALA A 213 -27.72 18.34 -17.19
C ALA A 213 -26.58 17.56 -17.86
N ALA A 214 -25.85 16.73 -17.10
CA ALA A 214 -24.80 15.85 -17.65
C ALA A 214 -25.37 14.75 -18.58
N ALA A 215 -26.61 14.30 -18.33
CA ALA A 215 -27.35 13.40 -19.21
C ALA A 215 -28.01 14.10 -20.40
N GLU A 216 -27.90 15.43 -20.50
CA GLU A 216 -28.56 16.27 -21.52
C GLU A 216 -30.09 16.12 -21.53
N VAL A 217 -30.68 15.88 -20.36
CA VAL A 217 -32.12 15.71 -20.17
C VAL A 217 -32.73 17.02 -19.64
N PRO A 218 -33.70 17.62 -20.36
CA PRO A 218 -34.38 18.81 -19.88
C PRO A 218 -35.35 18.42 -18.75
N CYS A 219 -34.96 18.65 -17.50
CA CYS A 219 -35.82 18.35 -16.35
C CYS A 219 -35.93 19.52 -15.37
N ARG A 220 -37.12 19.73 -14.80
CA ARG A 220 -37.39 20.74 -13.76
C ARG A 220 -37.46 20.07 -12.38
N GLU A 221 -36.92 20.72 -11.35
CA GLU A 221 -36.78 20.17 -9.99
C GLU A 221 -38.08 19.62 -9.35
N GLY A 222 -39.26 20.10 -9.77
CA GLY A 222 -40.54 19.73 -9.14
C GLY A 222 -41.30 18.53 -9.72
N GLU A 223 -40.88 17.93 -10.84
CA GLU A 223 -41.65 16.87 -11.53
C GLU A 223 -41.25 15.43 -11.13
N LEU A 224 -40.22 15.27 -10.30
CA LEU A 224 -39.49 14.00 -10.22
C LEU A 224 -39.50 13.30 -8.85
N ALA A 225 -39.76 14.00 -7.74
CA ALA A 225 -39.66 13.44 -6.39
C ALA A 225 -40.85 12.53 -5.99
N GLU A 226 -41.98 12.60 -6.70
CA GLU A 226 -43.21 11.85 -6.34
C GLU A 226 -43.34 10.47 -7.01
N LEU A 227 -42.26 9.92 -7.57
CA LEU A 227 -42.32 8.63 -8.26
C LEU A 227 -42.30 7.44 -7.26
N PRO A 228 -43.10 6.39 -7.48
CA PRO A 228 -43.24 5.26 -6.53
C PRO A 228 -41.98 4.40 -6.37
N TRP A 229 -40.98 4.59 -7.23
CA TRP A 229 -39.68 3.89 -7.17
C TRP A 229 -38.60 4.68 -6.44
N LEU A 230 -38.90 5.91 -6.03
CA LEU A 230 -37.99 6.79 -5.33
C LEU A 230 -38.42 6.97 -3.88
N VAL A 231 -37.44 7.22 -3.04
CA VAL A 231 -37.63 7.65 -1.65
C VAL A 231 -36.86 8.95 -1.47
N GLU A 232 -37.52 9.92 -0.84
CA GLU A 232 -36.90 11.16 -0.39
C GLU A 232 -36.84 11.11 1.14
N ASP A 233 -35.63 11.19 1.68
CA ASP A 233 -35.34 11.24 3.10
C ASP A 233 -34.41 12.44 3.41
N GLU A 234 -33.95 12.56 4.66
CA GLU A 234 -33.06 13.65 5.08
C GLU A 234 -31.71 13.66 4.33
N GLU A 235 -31.28 12.52 3.78
CA GLU A 235 -30.05 12.38 3.00
C GLU A 235 -30.25 12.68 1.51
N GLY A 236 -31.51 12.75 1.06
CA GLY A 236 -31.91 13.18 -0.28
C GLY A 236 -32.75 12.15 -1.03
N ILE A 237 -32.71 12.21 -2.35
CA ILE A 237 -33.52 11.39 -3.26
C ILE A 237 -32.71 10.16 -3.68
N GLY A 238 -33.31 8.97 -3.55
CA GLY A 238 -32.70 7.71 -4.00
C GLY A 238 -33.72 6.65 -4.39
N PHE A 239 -33.24 5.51 -4.87
CA PHE A 239 -34.09 4.39 -5.27
C PHE A 239 -34.53 3.56 -4.06
N VAL A 240 -35.80 3.16 -4.03
CA VAL A 240 -36.35 2.24 -3.03
C VAL A 240 -35.70 0.85 -3.15
N ARG A 241 -35.39 0.42 -4.37
CA ARG A 241 -34.75 -0.88 -4.64
C ARG A 241 -33.44 -0.70 -5.40
N PRO A 242 -32.29 -1.12 -4.83
CA PRO A 242 -30.99 -1.05 -5.50
C PRO A 242 -30.94 -1.81 -6.84
N ALA A 243 -31.72 -2.89 -6.97
CA ALA A 243 -31.79 -3.69 -8.20
C ALA A 243 -32.20 -2.89 -9.46
N LEU A 244 -32.98 -1.81 -9.29
CA LEU A 244 -33.39 -0.97 -10.41
C LEU A 244 -32.23 -0.09 -10.91
N VAL A 245 -31.27 0.25 -10.03
CA VAL A 245 -30.08 1.03 -10.38
C VAL A 245 -29.24 0.26 -11.41
N GLU A 246 -28.98 -1.02 -11.18
CA GLU A 246 -28.18 -1.87 -12.08
C GLU A 246 -28.74 -1.86 -13.52
N GLN A 247 -30.07 -1.84 -13.67
CA GLN A 247 -30.74 -1.83 -14.98
C GLN A 247 -30.78 -0.45 -15.66
N LEU A 248 -30.67 0.63 -14.88
CA LEU A 248 -30.72 2.01 -15.37
C LEU A 248 -29.33 2.59 -15.65
N ARG A 249 -28.25 1.91 -15.24
CA ARG A 249 -26.89 2.36 -15.51
C ARG A 249 -26.58 2.37 -17.01
N TYR A 250 -25.81 3.38 -17.41
CA TYR A 250 -25.23 3.37 -18.74
C TYR A 250 -24.11 2.32 -18.79
N GLU A 251 -23.84 1.78 -19.97
CA GLU A 251 -22.76 0.82 -20.20
C GLU A 251 -21.79 1.36 -21.26
N GLY A 252 -20.54 0.90 -21.19
CA GLY A 252 -19.50 1.23 -22.17
C GLY A 252 -19.26 2.73 -22.33
N GLU A 253 -19.11 3.17 -23.58
CA GLU A 253 -18.78 4.56 -23.92
C GLU A 253 -19.80 5.60 -23.40
N ALA A 254 -21.07 5.22 -23.31
CA ALA A 254 -22.12 6.13 -22.82
C ALA A 254 -21.93 6.47 -21.33
N ALA A 255 -21.48 5.50 -20.52
CA ALA A 255 -21.19 5.71 -19.11
C ALA A 255 -19.98 6.63 -18.94
N VAL A 256 -18.91 6.37 -19.68
CA VAL A 256 -17.68 7.18 -19.68
C VAL A 256 -17.98 8.62 -20.09
N ALA A 257 -18.72 8.83 -21.18
CA ALA A 257 -19.10 10.16 -21.65
C ALA A 257 -19.97 10.93 -20.64
N PHE A 258 -20.90 10.25 -19.97
CA PHE A 258 -21.71 10.85 -18.91
C PHE A 258 -20.84 11.32 -17.72
N HIS A 259 -19.92 10.47 -17.26
CA HIS A 259 -19.03 10.81 -16.15
C HIS A 259 -18.01 11.90 -16.51
N HIS A 260 -17.52 11.95 -17.75
CA HIS A 260 -16.72 13.07 -18.25
C HIS A 260 -17.48 14.39 -18.13
N ARG A 261 -18.70 14.47 -18.69
CA ARG A 261 -19.50 15.70 -18.63
C ARG A 261 -19.85 16.10 -17.21
N MET A 262 -20.15 15.13 -16.34
CA MET A 262 -20.41 15.41 -14.92
C MET A 262 -19.17 15.98 -14.23
N THR A 263 -18.00 15.42 -14.51
CA THR A 263 -16.71 15.92 -13.99
C THR A 263 -16.47 17.36 -14.47
N ASP A 264 -16.66 17.65 -15.76
CA ASP A 264 -16.51 19.00 -16.32
C ASP A 264 -17.46 20.01 -15.67
N LEU A 265 -18.73 19.63 -15.48
CA LEU A 265 -19.72 20.49 -14.84
C LEU A 265 -19.33 20.81 -13.40
N LEU A 266 -18.91 19.80 -12.62
CA LEU A 266 -18.51 20.00 -11.22
C LEU A 266 -17.27 20.89 -11.12
N LEU A 267 -16.26 20.66 -11.97
CA LEU A 267 -15.04 21.47 -11.98
C LEU A 267 -15.32 22.93 -12.41
N ALA A 268 -16.18 23.14 -13.41
CA ALA A 268 -16.53 24.46 -13.89
C ALA A 268 -17.32 25.29 -12.86
N ASP A 269 -18.17 24.65 -12.05
CA ASP A 269 -18.92 25.32 -10.99
C ASP A 269 -18.05 25.71 -9.77
N GLY A 270 -16.88 25.07 -9.59
CA GLY A 270 -16.08 25.19 -8.38
C GLY A 270 -16.78 24.53 -7.19
N PRO A 271 -16.61 23.22 -6.98
CA PRO A 271 -17.48 22.45 -6.09
C PRO A 271 -17.22 22.85 -4.63
N ALA A 272 -18.16 23.60 -4.04
CA ALA A 272 -18.12 23.98 -2.62
C ALA A 272 -19.14 23.20 -1.78
N GLU A 273 -20.18 22.67 -2.42
CA GLU A 273 -21.23 21.91 -1.74
C GLU A 273 -20.72 20.51 -1.31
N PRO A 274 -21.06 20.02 -0.11
CA PRO A 274 -20.55 18.74 0.39
C PRO A 274 -20.84 17.54 -0.53
N TRP A 275 -22.01 17.50 -1.16
CA TRP A 275 -22.37 16.43 -2.09
C TRP A 275 -21.52 16.45 -3.36
N ALA A 276 -21.11 17.64 -3.83
CA ALA A 276 -20.31 17.83 -5.02
C ALA A 276 -18.87 17.34 -4.78
N LEU A 277 -18.27 17.77 -3.66
CA LEU A 277 -16.93 17.32 -3.23
C LEU A 277 -16.87 15.81 -2.98
N ARG A 278 -17.94 15.22 -2.42
CA ARG A 278 -18.01 13.78 -2.18
C ARG A 278 -18.21 12.96 -3.47
N SER A 279 -18.97 13.46 -4.43
CA SER A 279 -19.28 12.73 -5.67
C SER A 279 -18.21 12.87 -6.76
N LEU A 280 -17.44 13.96 -6.74
CA LEU A 280 -16.44 14.25 -7.76
C LEU A 280 -15.38 13.15 -7.94
N PRO A 281 -14.77 12.57 -6.88
CA PRO A 281 -13.78 11.49 -7.03
C PRO A 281 -14.32 10.29 -7.83
N GLY A 282 -15.55 9.85 -7.55
CA GLY A 282 -16.15 8.72 -8.26
C GLY A 282 -16.48 9.04 -9.72
N HIS A 283 -16.87 10.28 -10.02
CA HIS A 283 -17.08 10.73 -11.40
C HIS A 283 -15.74 10.84 -12.17
N ALA A 284 -14.71 11.43 -11.56
CA ALA A 284 -13.38 11.54 -12.15
C ALA A 284 -12.75 10.16 -12.38
N ALA A 285 -12.90 9.23 -11.43
CA ALA A 285 -12.46 7.85 -11.55
C ALA A 285 -13.12 7.14 -12.73
N ALA A 286 -14.45 7.19 -12.83
CA ALA A 286 -15.20 6.55 -13.91
C ALA A 286 -15.00 7.22 -15.28
N ALA A 287 -14.51 8.46 -15.29
CA ALA A 287 -14.10 9.20 -16.48
C ALA A 287 -12.60 9.03 -16.84
N GLY A 288 -11.81 8.30 -16.04
CA GLY A 288 -10.36 8.19 -16.28
C GLY A 288 -9.58 9.51 -16.11
N ARG A 289 -10.09 10.44 -15.30
CA ARG A 289 -9.50 11.77 -15.02
C ARG A 289 -9.11 11.95 -13.56
N PHE A 290 -8.90 10.84 -12.85
CA PHE A 290 -8.56 10.87 -11.43
C PHE A 290 -7.19 11.51 -11.17
N ASP A 291 -6.22 11.34 -12.07
CA ASP A 291 -4.90 11.97 -11.92
C ASP A 291 -4.97 13.50 -12.02
N GLU A 292 -5.88 14.05 -12.83
CA GLU A 292 -6.12 15.51 -12.88
C GLU A 292 -6.66 16.03 -11.55
N LEU A 293 -7.55 15.27 -10.91
CA LEU A 293 -8.08 15.58 -9.59
C LEU A 293 -6.99 15.53 -8.52
N LEU A 294 -6.13 14.51 -8.56
CA LEU A 294 -4.99 14.41 -7.66
C LEU A 294 -3.99 15.54 -7.88
N ALA A 295 -3.80 16.02 -9.11
CA ALA A 295 -2.88 17.12 -9.39
C ALA A 295 -3.35 18.47 -8.83
N ASP A 296 -4.66 18.72 -8.69
CA ASP A 296 -5.18 19.97 -8.13
C ASP A 296 -5.19 19.96 -6.59
N ALA A 297 -4.18 20.60 -6.00
CA ALA A 297 -4.03 20.74 -4.55
C ALA A 297 -5.21 21.46 -3.87
N THR A 298 -5.79 22.47 -4.50
CA THR A 298 -6.86 23.28 -3.89
C THR A 298 -8.13 22.46 -3.79
N LEU A 299 -8.46 21.76 -4.87
CA LEU A 299 -9.61 20.89 -4.93
C LEU A 299 -9.44 19.66 -4.02
N LEU A 300 -8.27 19.03 -4.05
CA LEU A 300 -7.94 17.87 -3.23
C LEU A 300 -8.12 18.14 -1.73
N ALA A 301 -7.75 19.34 -1.26
CA ALA A 301 -7.91 19.73 0.13
C ALA A 301 -9.38 19.78 0.60
N GLY A 302 -10.35 19.91 -0.31
CA GLY A 302 -11.78 19.92 0.01
C GLY A 302 -12.44 18.53 -0.02
N ILE A 303 -11.77 17.52 -0.58
CA ILE A 303 -12.39 16.21 -0.83
C ILE A 303 -12.34 15.33 0.42
N PRO A 304 -13.48 14.77 0.88
CA PRO A 304 -13.49 13.82 1.98
C PRO A 304 -12.57 12.61 1.72
N GLN A 305 -11.77 12.25 2.72
CA GLN A 305 -10.78 11.16 2.62
C GLN A 305 -11.42 9.83 2.16
N ASP A 306 -12.57 9.47 2.71
CA ASP A 306 -13.28 8.22 2.41
C ASP A 306 -13.67 8.14 0.93
N ALA A 307 -14.25 9.21 0.39
CA ALA A 307 -14.63 9.29 -1.02
C ALA A 307 -13.42 9.26 -1.95
N LEU A 308 -12.32 9.92 -1.58
CA LEU A 308 -11.07 9.91 -2.35
C LEU A 308 -10.48 8.50 -2.41
N LEU A 309 -10.33 7.82 -1.28
CA LEU A 309 -9.74 6.47 -1.20
C LEU A 309 -10.64 5.42 -1.87
N GLU A 310 -11.96 5.56 -1.73
CA GLU A 310 -12.91 4.69 -2.41
C GLU A 310 -12.82 4.82 -3.93
N ALA A 311 -12.70 6.04 -4.46
CA ALA A 311 -12.51 6.27 -5.89
C ALA A 311 -11.12 5.77 -6.36
N PHE A 312 -10.07 6.03 -5.58
CA PHE A 312 -8.71 5.56 -5.85
C PHE A 312 -8.64 4.04 -6.08
N ARG A 313 -9.35 3.25 -5.25
CA ARG A 313 -9.44 1.79 -5.36
C ARG A 313 -10.05 1.31 -6.69
N ALA A 314 -10.83 2.13 -7.38
CA ALA A 314 -11.43 1.80 -8.67
C ALA A 314 -10.52 2.13 -9.87
N CYS A 315 -9.57 3.06 -9.72
CA CYS A 315 -8.82 3.65 -10.83
C CYS A 315 -7.67 2.80 -11.34
N TYR A 316 -7.02 2.02 -10.48
CA TYR A 316 -5.74 1.36 -10.79
C TYR A 316 -5.81 -0.17 -10.66
N PRO A 317 -6.70 -0.86 -11.41
CA PRO A 317 -6.79 -2.32 -11.35
C PRO A 317 -5.53 -3.02 -11.86
N ASP A 318 -4.81 -2.39 -12.79
CA ASP A 318 -3.62 -2.93 -13.45
C ASP A 318 -2.30 -2.50 -12.78
N GLY A 319 -2.38 -1.76 -11.67
CA GLY A 319 -1.23 -1.25 -10.94
C GLY A 319 -1.06 0.26 -11.05
N ILE A 320 -0.24 0.82 -10.15
CA ILE A 320 -0.01 2.26 -10.01
C ILE A 320 1.39 2.60 -10.51
N GLU A 321 1.50 3.59 -11.39
CA GLU A 321 2.79 4.06 -11.88
C GLU A 321 3.58 4.81 -10.80
N ARG A 322 4.91 4.64 -10.81
CA ARG A 322 5.85 5.28 -9.88
C ARG A 322 5.93 6.78 -10.14
N ASP A 323 6.41 7.52 -9.15
CA ASP A 323 6.64 8.96 -9.25
C ASP A 323 5.37 9.78 -9.59
N THR A 324 4.18 9.25 -9.24
CA THR A 324 2.87 9.90 -9.45
C THR A 324 2.23 10.29 -8.11
N HIS A 325 1.26 11.23 -8.15
CA HIS A 325 0.42 11.53 -6.99
C HIS A 325 -0.40 10.32 -6.51
N ALA A 326 -0.74 9.40 -7.43
CA ALA A 326 -1.41 8.15 -7.11
C ALA A 326 -0.51 7.21 -6.27
N ALA A 327 0.79 7.14 -6.60
CA ALA A 327 1.76 6.43 -5.78
C ALA A 327 1.95 7.07 -4.41
N ALA A 328 1.96 8.41 -4.32
CA ALA A 328 1.99 9.09 -3.02
C ALA A 328 0.75 8.74 -2.17
N LEU A 329 -0.44 8.76 -2.78
CA LEU A 329 -1.69 8.39 -2.12
C LEU A 329 -1.72 6.92 -1.66
N HIS A 330 -1.13 6.00 -2.44
CA HIS A 330 -0.95 4.59 -2.07
C HIS A 330 -0.22 4.43 -0.73
N PHE A 331 0.89 5.15 -0.54
CA PHE A 331 1.63 5.08 0.72
C PHE A 331 0.89 5.77 1.87
N LEU A 332 0.27 6.93 1.62
CA LEU A 332 -0.55 7.64 2.61
C LEU A 332 -1.73 6.81 3.12
N SER A 333 -2.39 6.04 2.25
CA SER A 333 -3.44 5.11 2.68
C SER A 333 -2.89 3.96 3.52
N GLY A 334 -1.69 3.45 3.16
CA GLY A 334 -0.98 2.39 3.88
C GLY A 334 -0.46 2.78 5.27
N TYR A 335 -0.11 4.06 5.50
CA TYR A 335 0.40 4.55 6.79
C TYR A 335 -0.63 4.45 7.93
N GLY A 336 -1.90 4.28 7.58
CA GLY A 336 -2.95 4.21 8.58
C GLY A 336 -3.32 5.59 9.07
N LEU A 337 -3.93 6.35 8.16
CA LEU A 337 -4.65 7.58 8.44
C LEU A 337 -6.16 7.42 8.21
N ALA A 338 -6.64 6.17 8.09
CA ALA A 338 -8.04 5.89 7.76
C ALA A 338 -8.96 6.41 8.88
N GLY A 339 -9.88 7.31 8.54
CA GLY A 339 -10.80 7.92 9.49
C GLY A 339 -10.19 9.07 10.30
N ALA A 340 -9.09 9.66 9.82
CA ALA A 340 -8.60 10.90 10.39
C ALA A 340 -9.59 12.05 10.17
N PRO A 341 -9.73 13.01 11.11
CA PRO A 341 -10.42 14.27 10.87
C PRO A 341 -9.87 14.95 9.63
N HIS A 342 -10.72 15.69 8.93
CA HIS A 342 -10.39 16.23 7.62
C HIS A 342 -9.18 17.16 7.68
N GLY A 343 -9.10 18.06 8.67
CA GLY A 343 -7.93 18.92 8.86
C GLY A 343 -6.62 18.15 9.09
N GLU A 344 -6.66 17.00 9.76
CA GLU A 344 -5.49 16.14 9.97
C GLU A 344 -5.09 15.40 8.68
N TRP A 345 -6.08 14.91 7.93
CA TRP A 345 -5.85 14.31 6.61
C TRP A 345 -5.15 15.30 5.66
N VAL A 346 -5.64 16.53 5.58
CA VAL A 346 -5.02 17.57 4.74
C VAL A 346 -3.63 17.95 5.24
N ALA A 347 -3.40 17.96 6.56
CA ALA A 347 -2.07 18.20 7.12
C ALA A 347 -1.05 17.12 6.70
N TRP A 348 -1.47 15.85 6.62
CA TRP A 348 -0.64 14.75 6.12
C TRP A 348 -0.40 14.82 4.61
N LEU A 349 -1.40 15.19 3.81
CA LEU A 349 -1.21 15.47 2.38
C LEU A 349 -0.19 16.59 2.16
N ALA A 350 -0.30 17.67 2.94
CA ALA A 350 0.65 18.78 2.89
C ALA A 350 2.05 18.36 3.37
N HIS A 351 2.14 17.50 4.39
CA HIS A 351 3.41 16.95 4.85
C HIS A 351 4.10 16.09 3.80
N ASP A 352 3.39 15.17 3.14
CA ASP A 352 3.96 14.35 2.06
C ASP A 352 4.44 15.21 0.89
N ALA A 353 3.63 16.18 0.43
CA ALA A 353 4.04 17.13 -0.60
C ALA A 353 5.29 17.92 -0.19
N PHE A 354 5.35 18.41 1.06
CA PHE A 354 6.52 19.12 1.58
C PHE A 354 7.77 18.24 1.61
N THR A 355 7.63 16.98 2.08
CA THR A 355 8.72 16.01 2.18
C THR A 355 9.26 15.61 0.80
N ARG A 356 8.41 15.60 -0.23
CA ARG A 356 8.80 15.41 -1.65
C ARG A 356 9.42 16.67 -2.29
N GLY A 357 9.50 17.78 -1.57
CA GLY A 357 10.05 19.05 -2.06
C GLY A 357 9.04 19.95 -2.81
N GLU A 358 7.75 19.58 -2.82
CA GLU A 358 6.68 20.33 -3.46
C GLU A 358 6.07 21.37 -2.50
N VAL A 359 6.90 22.31 -2.04
CA VAL A 359 6.53 23.28 -0.99
C VAL A 359 5.32 24.13 -1.38
N GLU A 360 5.24 24.58 -2.64
CA GLU A 360 4.11 25.38 -3.16
C GLU A 360 2.79 24.60 -3.11
N ARG A 361 2.86 23.29 -3.39
CA ARG A 361 1.71 22.38 -3.32
C ARG A 361 1.26 22.18 -1.88
N ALA A 362 2.21 21.98 -0.96
CA ALA A 362 1.94 21.86 0.47
C ALA A 362 1.25 23.12 1.02
N GLU A 363 1.69 24.30 0.61
CA GLU A 363 1.06 25.57 0.98
C GLU A 363 -0.35 25.72 0.40
N ALA A 364 -0.55 25.32 -0.86
CA ALA A 364 -1.87 25.34 -1.49
C ALA A 364 -2.87 24.40 -0.78
N LEU A 365 -2.45 23.17 -0.43
CA LEU A 365 -3.25 22.23 0.36
C LEU A 365 -3.64 22.84 1.72
N ALA A 366 -2.65 23.39 2.43
CA ALA A 366 -2.87 23.99 3.74
C ALA A 366 -3.78 25.24 3.70
N ALA A 367 -3.72 26.03 2.62
CA ALA A 367 -4.53 27.22 2.46
C ALA A 367 -5.98 26.91 2.04
N ALA A 368 -6.18 25.83 1.29
CA ALA A 368 -7.49 25.42 0.77
C ALA A 368 -8.28 24.52 1.72
N SER A 369 -7.67 24.05 2.81
CA SER A 369 -8.33 23.18 3.79
C SER A 369 -9.58 23.85 4.39
N PRO A 370 -10.74 23.16 4.39
CA PRO A 370 -11.96 23.69 5.01
C PRO A 370 -11.91 23.66 6.55
N GLU A 371 -11.01 22.85 7.13
CA GLU A 371 -10.78 22.72 8.56
C GLU A 371 -9.35 23.18 8.92
N PRO A 372 -9.13 23.73 10.13
CA PRO A 372 -7.80 24.10 10.57
C PRO A 372 -6.90 22.87 10.72
N LEU A 373 -5.63 23.01 10.34
CA LEU A 373 -4.65 21.93 10.38
C LEU A 373 -4.10 21.76 11.80
N PRO A 374 -4.09 20.55 12.38
CA PRO A 374 -3.54 20.31 13.72
C PRO A 374 -2.01 20.43 13.78
N PHE A 375 -1.33 20.45 12.63
CA PHE A 375 0.11 20.68 12.56
C PHE A 375 0.54 21.28 11.22
N ARG A 376 1.74 21.84 11.18
CA ARG A 376 2.45 22.25 9.97
C ARG A 376 3.88 21.75 9.98
N THR A 377 4.35 21.21 8.86
CA THR A 377 5.75 20.83 8.66
C THR A 377 6.63 22.09 8.63
N VAL A 378 7.72 22.08 9.38
CA VAL A 378 8.72 23.17 9.41
C VAL A 378 9.92 22.80 8.53
N TRP A 379 10.39 21.56 8.66
CA TRP A 379 11.43 21.00 7.81
C TRP A 379 11.30 19.47 7.77
N SER A 380 11.81 18.85 6.71
CA SER A 380 11.83 17.39 6.54
C SER A 380 13.16 16.95 5.93
N ARG A 381 13.81 15.98 6.59
CA ARG A 381 14.95 15.18 6.10
C ARG A 381 14.53 13.71 6.13
N TRP A 382 13.30 13.47 5.73
CA TRP A 382 12.64 12.18 5.70
C TRP A 382 12.67 11.65 4.27
N ARG A 383 13.00 10.38 4.07
CA ARG A 383 12.85 9.73 2.76
C ARG A 383 11.35 9.53 2.50
N PRO A 384 10.75 10.17 1.48
CA PRO A 384 9.36 9.90 1.14
C PRO A 384 9.17 8.41 0.79
N ALA A 385 8.04 7.82 1.20
CA ALA A 385 7.75 6.46 0.75
C ALA A 385 7.63 6.42 -0.77
N GLY A 386 8.20 5.36 -1.34
CA GLY A 386 8.37 5.18 -2.76
C GLY A 386 9.56 5.92 -3.35
N ASP A 387 10.29 6.76 -2.62
CA ASP A 387 11.58 7.25 -3.11
C ASP A 387 12.64 6.18 -2.85
N PHE A 388 13.11 5.55 -3.94
CA PHE A 388 14.16 4.52 -3.89
C PHE A 388 15.53 5.09 -4.26
N THR A 389 15.70 6.39 -4.08
CA THR A 389 17.01 7.02 -4.17
C THR A 389 17.79 6.71 -2.89
N PRO A 390 19.04 6.21 -3.00
CA PRO A 390 19.88 5.99 -1.84
C PRO A 390 20.07 7.29 -1.02
N PRO A 391 20.04 7.22 0.32
CA PRO A 391 20.23 8.39 1.16
C PRO A 391 21.63 8.99 0.95
N THR A 392 21.69 10.32 0.87
CA THR A 392 22.96 11.06 0.71
C THR A 392 23.60 11.47 2.03
N GLU A 393 22.81 11.50 3.11
CA GLU A 393 23.28 11.75 4.47
C GLU A 393 23.33 10.43 5.26
N PRO A 394 24.21 10.33 6.28
CA PRO A 394 24.14 9.25 7.25
C PRO A 394 22.75 9.14 7.88
N GLY A 395 22.19 7.94 7.88
CA GLY A 395 20.91 7.60 8.50
C GLY A 395 21.09 6.60 9.63
N HIS A 396 20.06 6.46 10.46
CA HIS A 396 19.99 5.38 11.44
C HIS A 396 19.80 4.05 10.71
N GLN A 397 20.51 3.01 11.17
CA GLN A 397 20.39 1.64 10.64
C GLN A 397 19.54 0.75 11.54
N SER A 398 18.88 1.36 12.52
CA SER A 398 18.09 0.71 13.55
C SER A 398 16.97 1.66 13.98
N THR A 399 15.98 1.13 14.68
CA THR A 399 14.96 1.91 15.37
C THR A 399 15.58 3.05 16.16
N VAL A 400 15.03 4.26 15.99
CA VAL A 400 15.43 5.43 16.78
C VAL A 400 14.80 5.32 18.16
N GLU A 401 15.61 5.43 19.21
CA GLU A 401 15.16 5.28 20.60
C GLU A 401 15.19 6.62 21.37
N LEU A 402 15.89 7.62 20.84
CA LEU A 402 16.08 8.90 21.48
C LEU A 402 15.99 10.06 20.48
N VAL A 403 15.23 11.08 20.87
CA VAL A 403 15.13 12.38 20.21
C VAL A 403 15.13 13.43 21.31
N ASP A 404 16.27 14.09 21.53
CA ASP A 404 16.42 15.04 22.64
C ASP A 404 16.94 16.41 22.18
N PRO A 405 16.56 17.49 22.88
CA PRO A 405 17.13 18.81 22.66
C PRO A 405 18.58 18.87 23.17
N ALA A 406 19.44 19.55 22.43
CA ALA A 406 20.81 19.82 22.84
C ALA A 406 21.28 21.19 22.31
N GLU A 407 22.49 21.59 22.71
CA GLU A 407 23.22 22.69 22.10
C GLU A 407 24.48 22.17 21.42
N PHE A 408 24.78 22.68 20.22
CA PHE A 408 26.03 22.41 19.50
C PHE A 408 26.71 23.73 19.16
N ASP A 409 27.90 23.96 19.72
CA ASP A 409 28.59 25.26 19.66
C ASP A 409 27.69 26.44 20.09
N GLY A 410 26.78 26.21 21.06
CA GLY A 410 25.84 27.20 21.58
C GLY A 410 24.61 27.47 20.71
N ALA A 411 24.41 26.71 19.61
CA ALA A 411 23.20 26.76 18.80
C ALA A 411 22.23 25.64 19.18
N PRO A 412 20.90 25.87 19.17
CA PRO A 412 19.92 24.84 19.48
C PRO A 412 19.88 23.77 18.40
N VAL A 413 20.03 22.52 18.83
CA VAL A 413 20.05 21.33 17.95
C VAL A 413 19.13 20.25 18.49
N VAL A 414 18.77 19.33 17.61
CA VAL A 414 18.17 18.05 17.97
C VAL A 414 19.19 16.95 17.78
N VAL A 415 19.25 16.04 18.75
CA VAL A 415 20.07 14.83 18.68
C VAL A 415 19.14 13.64 18.52
N THR A 416 19.43 12.81 17.53
CA THR A 416 18.77 11.52 17.36
C THR A 416 19.77 10.38 17.50
N GLU A 417 19.38 9.33 18.23
CA GLU A 417 20.21 8.16 18.54
C GLU A 417 19.34 6.90 18.46
N GLY A 418 19.83 5.89 17.74
CA GLY A 418 19.23 4.55 17.68
C GLY A 418 19.91 3.59 18.65
N SER A 419 19.74 2.28 18.43
CA SER A 419 20.42 1.25 19.22
C SER A 419 21.92 1.11 18.90
N GLY A 420 22.38 1.69 17.77
CA GLY A 420 23.80 1.84 17.44
C GLY A 420 24.47 3.03 18.15
N SER A 421 25.78 3.18 17.97
CA SER A 421 26.55 4.30 18.55
C SER A 421 26.50 5.60 17.74
N LEU A 422 25.72 5.63 16.65
CA LEU A 422 25.59 6.78 15.77
C LEU A 422 24.62 7.80 16.36
N ARG A 423 25.10 9.02 16.57
CA ARG A 423 24.32 10.20 16.95
C ARG A 423 24.31 11.20 15.82
N LEU A 424 23.12 11.57 15.36
CA LEU A 424 22.96 12.62 14.35
C LEU A 424 22.59 13.92 15.04
N VAL A 425 23.41 14.95 14.84
CA VAL A 425 23.20 16.29 15.39
C VAL A 425 22.70 17.21 14.28
N ARG A 426 21.45 17.67 14.41
CA ARG A 426 20.79 18.51 13.40
C ARG A 426 20.42 19.87 13.96
N ASP A 427 20.56 20.90 13.16
CA ASP A 427 20.04 22.23 13.48
C ASP A 427 18.53 22.16 13.74
N ALA A 428 18.07 22.66 14.89
CA ALA A 428 16.68 22.49 15.31
C ALA A 428 15.67 23.23 14.39
N ALA A 429 16.09 24.32 13.75
CA ALA A 429 15.21 25.18 12.95
C ALA A 429 15.14 24.75 11.47
N THR A 430 16.18 24.09 10.95
CA THR A 430 16.32 23.78 9.52
C THR A 430 16.50 22.28 9.22
N GLY A 431 16.75 21.46 10.23
CA GLY A 431 17.03 20.03 10.09
C GLY A 431 18.38 19.72 9.44
N ARG A 432 19.22 20.73 9.14
CA ARG A 432 20.53 20.54 8.49
C ARG A 432 21.44 19.72 9.40
N LEU A 433 22.06 18.67 8.85
CA LEU A 433 23.06 17.89 9.57
C LEU A 433 24.29 18.74 9.86
N LEU A 434 24.68 18.82 11.14
CA LEU A 434 25.85 19.56 11.61
C LEU A 434 27.00 18.63 11.96
N ALA A 435 26.69 17.47 12.54
CA ALA A 435 27.66 16.43 12.88
C ALA A 435 26.99 15.05 12.91
N ALA A 436 27.76 14.03 12.55
CA ALA A 436 27.45 12.63 12.79
C ALA A 436 28.54 12.08 13.72
N LEU A 437 28.17 11.76 14.96
CA LEU A 437 29.10 11.36 16.01
C LEU A 437 28.96 9.85 16.26
N THR A 438 30.09 9.18 16.47
CA THR A 438 30.19 7.77 16.84
C THR A 438 31.04 7.61 18.09
N ASP A 439 31.09 6.40 18.64
CA ASP A 439 32.01 6.10 19.74
C ASP A 439 33.48 6.37 19.38
N GLU A 440 33.84 6.26 18.10
CA GLU A 440 35.19 6.51 17.57
C GLU A 440 35.48 7.98 17.27
N SER A 441 34.46 8.84 17.24
CA SER A 441 34.63 10.28 16.99
C SER A 441 35.52 10.94 18.05
N ALA A 442 36.26 11.98 17.66
CA ALA A 442 37.22 12.63 18.53
C ALA A 442 36.54 13.30 19.74
N GLU A 443 37.16 13.24 20.92
CA GLU A 443 36.61 13.85 22.14
C GLU A 443 36.39 15.36 21.99
N SER A 444 37.23 16.03 21.20
CA SER A 444 37.04 17.44 20.85
C SER A 444 35.73 17.72 20.10
N GLU A 445 35.27 16.78 19.27
CA GLU A 445 33.99 16.91 18.56
C GLU A 445 32.80 16.62 19.46
N LYS A 446 32.91 15.57 20.30
CA LYS A 446 31.88 15.22 21.28
C LYS A 446 31.66 16.35 22.30
N SER A 447 32.73 17.01 22.73
CA SER A 447 32.67 18.11 23.72
C SER A 447 31.93 19.36 23.24
N ARG A 448 31.69 19.50 21.92
CA ARG A 448 30.89 20.59 21.34
C ARG A 448 29.39 20.40 21.54
N LEU A 449 28.96 19.17 21.85
CA LEU A 449 27.58 18.81 22.09
C LEU A 449 27.27 18.85 23.59
N VAL A 450 26.23 19.60 23.96
CA VAL A 450 25.72 19.71 25.34
C VAL A 450 24.26 19.30 25.37
N MET A 451 23.95 18.14 25.95
CA MET A 451 22.57 17.67 26.10
C MET A 451 21.79 18.54 27.07
N LEU A 452 20.58 18.94 26.68
CA LEU A 452 19.70 19.73 27.54
C LEU A 452 18.76 18.81 28.35
N PRO A 453 18.35 19.21 29.57
CA PRO A 453 17.35 18.46 30.33
C PRO A 453 16.01 18.32 29.58
N ALA A 454 15.30 17.20 29.76
CA ALA A 454 14.04 16.88 29.10
C ALA A 454 12.87 17.89 29.32
N GLY A 455 13.03 18.86 30.23
CA GLY A 455 12.07 19.96 30.47
C GLY A 455 12.50 21.32 29.92
N SER A 456 13.54 21.37 29.09
CA SER A 456 14.10 22.62 28.55
C SER A 456 13.31 23.17 27.36
N ALA A 457 12.52 22.31 26.70
CA ALA A 457 11.63 22.72 25.62
C ALA A 457 10.38 23.44 26.17
N ALA A 458 9.80 24.33 25.37
CA ALA A 458 8.53 24.98 25.68
C ALA A 458 7.37 23.97 25.56
N LEU A 459 7.46 23.06 24.60
CA LEU A 459 6.53 21.94 24.43
C LEU A 459 6.90 20.81 25.40
N ASN A 460 5.92 20.33 26.19
CA ASN A 460 6.08 19.18 27.07
C ASN A 460 5.44 17.94 26.43
N VAL A 461 6.21 16.88 26.21
CA VAL A 461 5.74 15.68 25.51
C VAL A 461 6.10 14.39 26.24
N ARG A 462 5.29 13.37 25.98
CA ARG A 462 5.57 11.98 26.30
C ARG A 462 5.46 11.17 25.01
N ALA A 463 6.61 10.90 24.41
CA ALA A 463 6.73 10.03 23.25
C ALA A 463 6.51 8.55 23.62
N ASN A 464 5.91 7.82 22.71
CA ASN A 464 5.87 6.37 22.63
C ASN A 464 5.99 5.99 21.14
N ASP A 465 6.16 4.70 20.87
CA ASP A 465 6.16 4.17 19.51
C ASP A 465 4.95 4.68 18.70
N ASN A 466 5.25 5.38 17.61
CA ASN A 466 4.31 5.89 16.60
C ASN A 466 3.24 6.88 17.13
N VAL A 467 3.34 7.30 18.39
CA VAL A 467 2.38 8.19 19.05
C VAL A 467 3.04 9.07 20.10
N THR A 468 2.88 10.39 19.98
CA THR A 468 3.38 11.35 20.96
C THR A 468 2.23 12.08 21.67
N ALA A 469 2.20 11.96 23.01
CA ALA A 469 1.24 12.68 23.83
C ALA A 469 1.78 14.06 24.23
N VAL A 470 0.98 15.10 24.05
CA VAL A 470 1.30 16.47 24.51
C VAL A 470 0.77 16.67 25.92
N LEU A 471 1.59 17.20 26.81
CA LEU A 471 1.28 17.42 28.22
C LEU A 471 1.19 18.92 28.53
N ALA A 472 0.52 19.25 29.63
CA ALA A 472 0.54 20.62 30.13
C ALA A 472 1.98 21.06 30.46
N PRO A 473 2.34 22.35 30.25
CA PRO A 473 3.67 22.86 30.57
C PRO A 473 4.07 22.56 32.03
N GLY A 474 5.27 22.01 32.23
CA GLY A 474 5.81 21.66 33.55
C GLY A 474 5.12 20.49 34.26
N ALA A 475 4.14 19.83 33.64
CA ALA A 475 3.50 18.66 34.20
C ALA A 475 4.43 17.42 34.20
N ASP A 476 4.26 16.55 35.20
CA ASP A 476 4.94 15.26 35.25
C ASP A 476 4.56 14.36 34.06
N ARG A 477 5.43 13.43 33.69
CA ARG A 477 5.20 12.43 32.63
C ARG A 477 3.96 11.57 32.86
N LYS A 478 3.44 11.49 34.10
CA LYS A 478 2.21 10.75 34.43
C LYS A 478 0.93 11.58 34.30
N ALA A 479 1.04 12.87 34.01
CA ALA A 479 -0.12 13.73 33.83
C ALA A 479 -1.01 13.27 32.66
N PRO A 480 -2.32 13.58 32.69
CA PRO A 480 -3.19 13.39 31.54
C PRO A 480 -2.68 14.23 30.36
N ALA A 481 -2.79 13.68 29.16
CA ALA A 481 -2.42 14.38 27.93
C ALA A 481 -3.46 15.45 27.61
N LEU A 482 -3.00 16.59 27.10
CA LEU A 482 -3.86 17.61 26.48
C LEU A 482 -4.40 17.08 25.14
N GLY A 483 -3.55 16.37 24.40
CA GLY A 483 -3.91 15.70 23.17
C GLY A 483 -2.80 14.75 22.71
N VAL A 484 -3.06 14.05 21.62
CA VAL A 484 -2.16 13.06 21.04
C VAL A 484 -1.92 13.36 19.57
N PHE A 485 -0.64 13.31 19.18
CA PHE A 485 -0.18 13.35 17.81
C PHE A 485 0.19 11.92 17.37
N HIS A 486 -0.46 11.45 16.31
CA HIS A 486 -0.13 10.16 15.69
C HIS A 486 0.97 10.40 14.67
N HIS A 487 2.03 9.58 14.69
CA HIS A 487 3.12 9.61 13.70
C HIS A 487 3.38 8.17 13.25
N PRO A 488 2.56 7.63 12.35
CA PRO A 488 2.61 6.20 12.02
C PRO A 488 3.88 5.76 11.30
N ASP A 489 4.60 6.72 10.72
CA ASP A 489 5.83 6.62 9.95
C ASP A 489 7.10 6.71 10.82
N ALA A 490 7.05 7.41 11.96
CA ALA A 490 8.21 7.64 12.81
C ALA A 490 8.24 6.75 14.06
N ASP A 491 9.44 6.28 14.41
CA ASP A 491 9.70 5.44 15.58
C ASP A 491 9.48 6.22 16.88
N TRP A 492 10.06 7.41 16.97
CA TRP A 492 10.13 8.18 18.20
C TRP A 492 10.00 9.70 17.99
N GLY A 493 9.75 10.41 19.08
CA GLY A 493 9.56 11.86 19.09
C GLY A 493 10.17 12.58 20.27
N GLY A 494 10.48 13.86 20.09
CA GLY A 494 11.08 14.72 21.10
C GLY A 494 10.73 16.19 20.89
N ALA A 495 10.66 16.95 21.98
CA ALA A 495 10.37 18.37 21.93
C ALA A 495 11.67 19.19 21.93
N VAL A 496 11.78 20.14 21.00
CA VAL A 496 12.90 21.09 20.92
C VAL A 496 12.33 22.49 20.71
N GLY A 497 12.40 23.33 21.75
CA GLY A 497 11.73 24.63 21.74
C GLY A 497 10.20 24.47 21.65
N ASP A 498 9.58 25.05 20.62
CA ASP A 498 8.16 24.92 20.28
C ASP A 498 7.86 23.81 19.26
N LEU A 499 8.90 23.10 18.78
CA LEU A 499 8.78 22.08 17.75
C LEU A 499 8.67 20.68 18.35
N LEU A 500 7.85 19.84 17.71
CA LEU A 500 7.92 18.39 17.85
C LEU A 500 8.81 17.87 16.72
N VAL A 501 9.93 17.24 17.08
CA VAL A 501 10.82 16.55 16.14
C VAL A 501 10.53 15.06 16.22
N LEU A 502 10.36 14.45 15.05
CA LEU A 502 10.10 13.03 14.88
C LEU A 502 11.24 12.40 14.08
N ALA A 503 11.60 11.17 14.45
CA ALA A 503 12.71 10.47 13.82
C ALA A 503 12.45 8.96 13.74
N GLY A 504 13.05 8.36 12.72
CA GLY A 504 13.05 6.93 12.49
C GLY A 504 14.14 6.56 11.47
N ALA A 505 14.14 5.31 11.03
CA ALA A 505 15.14 4.82 10.07
C ALA A 505 15.08 5.54 8.70
N GLN A 506 13.92 6.11 8.32
CA GLN A 506 13.77 6.95 7.11
C GLN A 506 14.32 8.37 7.25
N GLY A 507 14.70 8.81 8.46
CA GLY A 507 15.28 10.12 8.70
C GLY A 507 14.62 10.88 9.85
N ALA A 508 14.50 12.21 9.71
CA ALA A 508 13.85 13.04 10.73
C ALA A 508 13.09 14.22 10.10
N TYR A 509 12.04 14.67 10.76
CA TYR A 509 11.28 15.88 10.40
C TYR A 509 10.79 16.62 11.64
N ALA A 510 10.49 17.91 11.48
CA ALA A 510 9.90 18.71 12.55
C ALA A 510 8.56 19.32 12.14
N VAL A 511 7.64 19.30 13.09
CA VAL A 511 6.31 19.90 12.97
C VAL A 511 6.06 20.91 14.08
N ARG A 512 5.27 21.93 13.76
CA ARG A 512 4.65 22.81 14.74
C ARG A 512 3.22 22.35 14.95
N LEU A 513 2.85 22.08 16.20
CA LEU A 513 1.53 21.60 16.58
C LEU A 513 0.59 22.74 16.95
N ASP A 514 -0.70 22.57 16.64
CA ASP A 514 -1.79 23.28 17.29
C ASP A 514 -2.43 22.33 18.32
N VAL A 515 -2.10 22.54 19.59
CA VAL A 515 -2.45 21.61 20.68
C VAL A 515 -3.96 21.52 20.90
N ASP A 516 -4.70 22.59 20.59
CA ASP A 516 -6.15 22.64 20.80
C ASP A 516 -6.92 21.80 19.76
N LEU A 517 -6.26 21.43 18.66
CA LEU A 517 -6.80 20.59 17.60
C LEU A 517 -6.39 19.12 17.72
N LEU A 518 -5.55 18.77 18.71
CA LEU A 518 -5.10 17.40 18.92
C LEU A 518 -6.20 16.55 19.56
N ARG A 519 -6.20 15.25 19.24
CA ARG A 519 -7.21 14.30 19.73
C ARG A 519 -7.01 13.94 21.19
N ALA A 520 -8.11 13.66 21.89
CA ALA A 520 -8.11 13.24 23.28
C ALA A 520 -7.68 11.76 23.46
N GLY A 521 -6.38 11.45 23.31
CA GLY A 521 -5.84 10.15 23.71
C GLY A 521 -6.07 9.02 22.69
N PRO A 522 -5.34 7.89 22.77
CA PRO A 522 -5.22 6.97 21.66
C PRO A 522 -6.49 6.12 21.52
N GLU A 523 -7.41 6.59 20.68
CA GLU A 523 -8.21 5.65 19.90
C GLU A 523 -7.23 4.87 19.00
N LYS A 524 -7.52 3.59 18.78
CA LYS A 524 -6.68 2.58 18.12
C LYS A 524 -5.94 3.15 16.90
N ARG A 525 -4.76 2.60 16.55
CA ARG A 525 -4.03 2.94 15.31
C ARG A 525 -5.01 3.03 14.14
N LEU A 526 -4.95 4.11 13.37
CA LEU A 526 -5.84 4.38 12.22
C LEU A 526 -5.48 3.53 10.98
N ARG A 527 -5.08 2.27 11.17
CA ARG A 527 -4.71 1.37 10.08
C ARG A 527 -5.95 0.71 9.49
N SER A 528 -6.02 0.69 8.17
CA SER A 528 -6.95 -0.17 7.42
C SER A 528 -6.85 -1.60 7.94
N LEU A 529 -8.00 -2.27 8.10
CA LEU A 529 -8.07 -3.66 8.56
C LEU A 529 -7.69 -4.64 7.45
N LEU A 530 -7.52 -4.12 6.23
CA LEU A 530 -7.43 -4.86 4.97
C LEU A 530 -6.07 -4.69 4.27
N GLY A 531 -5.19 -3.82 4.79
CA GLY A 531 -3.89 -3.48 4.19
C GLY A 531 -3.98 -2.29 3.22
N GLY A 532 -2.91 -2.11 2.42
CA GLY A 532 -2.79 -1.02 1.45
C GLY A 532 -3.67 -1.18 0.21
N ASP A 533 -3.93 -0.06 -0.46
CA ASP A 533 -4.82 0.04 -1.61
C ASP A 533 -4.05 -0.03 -2.94
N GLY A 534 -4.34 -1.02 -3.78
CA GLY A 534 -3.63 -1.24 -5.05
C GLY A 534 -2.25 -1.88 -4.88
N PHE A 535 -1.43 -1.84 -5.93
CA PHE A 535 -0.03 -2.26 -5.93
C PHE A 535 0.75 -1.36 -6.89
N LEU A 536 2.04 -1.14 -6.59
CA LEU A 536 2.90 -0.34 -7.46
C LEU A 536 3.46 -1.18 -8.59
N LEU A 537 3.55 -0.57 -9.76
CA LEU A 537 4.28 -1.13 -10.89
C LEU A 537 5.78 -0.88 -10.66
N PRO A 538 6.63 -1.92 -10.68
CA PRO A 538 8.06 -1.72 -10.53
C PRO A 538 8.61 -0.93 -11.71
N LYS A 539 9.49 0.05 -11.45
CA LYS A 539 10.17 0.80 -12.50
C LYS A 539 11.10 -0.14 -13.28
N PRO A 540 10.97 -0.26 -14.62
CA PRO A 540 11.88 -1.07 -15.40
C PRO A 540 13.28 -0.44 -15.39
N PHE A 541 14.32 -1.27 -15.57
CA PHE A 541 15.68 -0.77 -15.76
C PHE A 541 15.78 0.04 -17.05
N ASP A 542 16.26 1.28 -16.97
CA ASP A 542 16.60 2.08 -18.14
C ASP A 542 18.08 1.85 -18.51
N PRO A 543 18.39 1.29 -19.70
CA PRO A 543 19.77 1.10 -20.15
C PRO A 543 20.62 2.38 -20.17
N ALA A 544 20.00 3.57 -20.25
CA ALA A 544 20.72 4.84 -20.15
C ALA A 544 21.40 5.02 -18.78
N GLU A 545 20.89 4.39 -17.72
CA GLU A 545 21.49 4.43 -16.38
C GLU A 545 22.81 3.68 -16.30
N ALA A 546 23.02 2.67 -17.15
CA ALA A 546 24.29 1.95 -17.31
C ALA A 546 25.20 2.56 -18.39
N ALA A 547 24.84 3.69 -19.01
CA ALA A 547 25.74 4.36 -19.96
C ALA A 547 27.07 4.79 -19.31
N ASP A 548 27.06 5.03 -17.99
CA ASP A 548 28.23 5.29 -17.16
C ASP A 548 28.30 4.29 -16.00
N VAL A 549 28.70 3.05 -16.32
CA VAL A 549 28.90 1.97 -15.31
C VAL A 549 29.92 2.39 -14.24
N ARG A 550 30.95 3.16 -14.59
CA ARG A 550 31.91 3.68 -13.61
C ARG A 550 31.19 4.54 -12.59
N GLY A 551 30.48 5.57 -13.05
CA GLY A 551 29.78 6.48 -12.16
C GLY A 551 28.77 5.75 -11.28
N LEU A 552 28.12 4.70 -11.80
CA LEU A 552 27.23 3.84 -11.03
C LEU A 552 27.97 3.12 -9.88
N LEU A 553 29.11 2.49 -10.18
CA LEU A 553 29.93 1.78 -9.19
C LEU A 553 30.51 2.73 -8.15
N GLU A 554 31.04 3.88 -8.57
CA GLU A 554 31.61 4.89 -7.67
C GLU A 554 30.53 5.48 -6.75
N ARG A 555 29.29 5.64 -7.22
CA ARG A 555 28.15 6.04 -6.37
C ARG A 555 27.75 4.97 -5.37
N ALA A 556 27.76 3.69 -5.75
CA ALA A 556 27.31 2.60 -4.89
C ALA A 556 28.35 2.17 -3.84
N PHE A 557 29.65 2.26 -4.17
CA PHE A 557 30.73 1.73 -3.33
C PHE A 557 31.75 2.77 -2.88
N GLY A 558 31.77 3.96 -3.48
CA GLY A 558 32.84 4.94 -3.31
C GLY A 558 34.00 4.71 -4.30
N PRO A 559 34.63 5.77 -4.82
CA PRO A 559 35.69 5.67 -5.82
C PRO A 559 36.93 4.92 -5.33
N GLU A 560 37.22 4.95 -4.03
CA GLU A 560 38.35 4.27 -3.40
C GLU A 560 38.20 2.75 -3.35
N ARG A 561 36.97 2.24 -3.52
CA ARG A 561 36.68 0.80 -3.54
C ARG A 561 36.53 0.25 -4.95
N VAL A 562 36.62 1.08 -5.99
CA VAL A 562 36.56 0.64 -7.39
C VAL A 562 37.97 0.44 -7.92
N HIS A 563 38.39 -0.82 -8.00
CA HIS A 563 39.76 -1.19 -8.34
C HIS A 563 39.93 -1.43 -9.84
N ARG A 564 40.98 -0.86 -10.42
CA ARG A 564 41.37 -1.06 -11.82
C ARG A 564 42.68 -1.80 -11.91
N LEU A 565 42.77 -2.68 -12.90
CA LEU A 565 44.00 -3.36 -13.23
C LEU A 565 44.77 -2.58 -14.29
N THR A 566 46.08 -2.53 -14.16
CA THR A 566 46.97 -2.13 -15.24
C THR A 566 47.05 -3.23 -16.30
N ALA A 567 47.55 -2.90 -17.49
CA ALA A 567 47.73 -3.87 -18.56
C ALA A 567 48.65 -5.04 -18.17
N ASP A 568 49.61 -4.81 -17.27
CA ASP A 568 50.56 -5.82 -16.78
C ASP A 568 49.97 -6.72 -15.68
N GLU A 569 48.93 -6.25 -14.97
CA GLU A 569 48.21 -7.02 -13.95
C GLU A 569 47.10 -7.88 -14.53
N LEU A 570 46.69 -7.61 -15.79
CA LEU A 570 45.63 -8.35 -16.44
C LEU A 570 46.10 -9.75 -16.86
N PRO A 571 45.49 -10.85 -16.37
CA PRO A 571 45.91 -12.20 -16.73
C PRO A 571 45.74 -12.48 -18.22
N ALA A 572 46.74 -13.13 -18.84
CA ALA A 572 46.71 -13.49 -20.26
C ALA A 572 45.54 -14.42 -20.66
N GLY A 573 44.93 -15.09 -19.68
CA GLY A 573 43.75 -15.94 -19.86
C GLY A 573 42.45 -15.17 -20.14
N ILE A 574 42.40 -13.87 -19.82
CA ILE A 574 41.24 -13.02 -20.07
C ILE A 574 41.38 -12.42 -21.48
N THR A 575 40.73 -13.08 -22.43
CA THR A 575 40.76 -12.75 -23.87
C THR A 575 39.49 -12.03 -24.34
N HIS A 576 38.39 -12.11 -23.57
CA HIS A 576 37.15 -11.41 -23.88
C HIS A 576 37.32 -9.89 -23.78
N GLU A 577 37.36 -9.21 -24.93
CA GLU A 577 37.72 -7.78 -25.01
C GLU A 577 36.82 -6.84 -24.17
N PRO A 578 35.48 -7.00 -24.12
CA PRO A 578 34.64 -6.21 -23.22
C PRO A 578 35.06 -6.34 -21.74
N THR A 579 35.39 -7.55 -21.29
CA THR A 579 35.86 -7.80 -19.91
C THR A 579 37.20 -7.12 -19.65
N ARG A 580 38.12 -7.16 -20.61
CA ARG A 580 39.44 -6.50 -20.49
C ARG A 580 39.29 -4.98 -20.34
N ARG A 581 38.42 -4.36 -21.16
CA ARG A 581 38.11 -2.92 -21.05
C ARG A 581 37.48 -2.60 -19.71
N LEU A 582 36.52 -3.39 -19.24
CA LEU A 582 35.91 -3.15 -17.92
C LEU A 582 36.95 -3.19 -16.80
N LEU A 583 37.81 -4.22 -16.76
CA LEU A 583 38.84 -4.36 -15.71
C LEU A 583 39.88 -3.24 -15.70
N THR A 584 40.19 -2.65 -16.86
CA THR A 584 41.27 -1.65 -17.02
C THR A 584 40.76 -0.20 -17.03
N GLU A 585 39.61 0.05 -17.66
CA GLU A 585 39.05 1.38 -17.88
C GLU A 585 37.99 1.75 -16.84
N VAL A 586 37.15 0.81 -16.39
CA VAL A 586 36.04 1.05 -15.45
C VAL A 586 36.46 0.68 -14.03
N GLY A 587 36.77 -0.59 -13.81
CA GLY A 587 37.14 -1.23 -12.54
C GLY A 587 36.06 -2.19 -12.00
N VAL A 588 36.40 -2.91 -10.94
CA VAL A 588 35.50 -3.82 -10.21
C VAL A 588 35.45 -3.36 -8.74
N PRO A 589 34.26 -3.30 -8.12
CA PRO A 589 34.15 -2.89 -6.72
C PRO A 589 34.70 -3.98 -5.79
N GLU A 590 35.39 -3.55 -4.74
CA GLU A 590 35.66 -4.38 -3.57
C GLU A 590 34.38 -4.45 -2.72
N VAL A 591 33.85 -5.66 -2.56
CA VAL A 591 32.59 -5.91 -1.86
C VAL A 591 32.86 -6.80 -0.65
N ALA A 592 32.28 -6.45 0.49
CA ALA A 592 32.46 -7.15 1.75
C ALA A 592 31.10 -7.42 2.41
N GLY A 593 30.58 -8.64 2.24
CA GLY A 593 29.37 -9.12 2.93
C GLY A 593 28.05 -8.56 2.41
N LEU A 594 27.94 -8.16 1.14
CA LEU A 594 26.67 -7.70 0.54
C LEU A 594 25.78 -8.92 0.27
N VAL A 595 24.85 -9.25 1.18
CA VAL A 595 24.03 -10.48 1.07
C VAL A 595 24.92 -11.72 0.85
N GLY A 596 26.00 -11.79 1.64
CA GLY A 596 27.01 -12.86 1.55
C GLY A 596 27.95 -12.78 0.34
N LEU A 597 27.92 -11.72 -0.47
CA LEU A 597 28.85 -11.47 -1.58
C LEU A 597 30.15 -10.84 -1.09
N TRP A 598 31.26 -11.39 -1.57
CA TRP A 598 32.61 -10.89 -1.39
C TRP A 598 33.30 -10.79 -2.75
N LEU A 599 33.82 -9.60 -3.08
CA LEU A 599 34.63 -9.37 -4.28
C LEU A 599 35.99 -8.82 -3.86
N THR A 600 37.07 -9.48 -4.30
CA THR A 600 38.45 -9.16 -3.91
C THR A 600 39.31 -8.83 -5.14
N PRO A 601 38.97 -7.78 -5.90
CA PRO A 601 39.65 -7.47 -7.16
C PRO A 601 41.16 -7.18 -7.00
N HIS A 602 41.60 -6.80 -5.80
CA HIS A 602 43.01 -6.52 -5.47
C HIS A 602 43.87 -7.78 -5.28
N GLU A 603 43.28 -8.98 -5.25
CA GLU A 603 44.01 -10.25 -5.04
C GLU A 603 44.56 -10.90 -6.33
N GLY A 604 44.49 -10.21 -7.48
CA GLY A 604 45.25 -10.58 -8.69
C GLY A 604 44.64 -11.68 -9.58
N LEU A 605 43.34 -11.98 -9.43
CA LEU A 605 42.56 -12.85 -10.35
C LEU A 605 43.20 -14.21 -10.70
N PRO A 606 43.55 -15.05 -9.70
CA PRO A 606 44.24 -16.32 -9.95
C PRO A 606 43.39 -17.31 -10.76
N VAL A 607 44.05 -18.09 -11.62
CA VAL A 607 43.38 -19.15 -12.41
C VAL A 607 42.87 -20.24 -11.49
N ARG A 608 41.63 -20.67 -11.71
CA ARG A 608 40.96 -21.72 -10.95
C ARG A 608 40.42 -22.80 -11.89
N ALA A 609 40.63 -24.06 -11.54
CA ALA A 609 40.01 -25.18 -12.26
C ALA A 609 38.52 -25.26 -11.91
N TRP A 610 37.70 -25.69 -12.87
CA TRP A 610 36.28 -25.95 -12.61
C TRP A 610 36.13 -27.19 -11.74
N GLU A 611 35.63 -27.00 -10.53
CA GLU A 611 35.38 -28.04 -9.52
C GLU A 611 33.89 -27.98 -9.15
N SER A 612 33.05 -28.82 -9.77
CA SER A 612 31.60 -28.84 -9.52
C SER A 612 31.05 -30.24 -9.23
N THR A 613 29.80 -30.33 -8.75
CA THR A 613 29.11 -31.60 -8.45
C THR A 613 28.92 -32.44 -9.72
N ALA A 614 28.85 -33.77 -9.58
CA ALA A 614 28.74 -34.70 -10.72
C ALA A 614 27.50 -34.45 -11.61
N ASP A 615 26.44 -33.86 -11.06
CA ASP A 615 25.19 -33.55 -11.77
C ASP A 615 25.14 -32.12 -12.35
N ALA A 616 26.14 -31.28 -12.07
CA ALA A 616 26.24 -29.93 -12.65
C ALA A 616 27.01 -30.01 -13.96
N GLU A 617 26.30 -29.88 -15.10
CA GLU A 617 26.96 -29.74 -16.39
C GLU A 617 27.93 -28.55 -16.35
N GLN A 618 29.16 -28.75 -16.84
CA GLN A 618 30.09 -27.65 -17.01
C GLN A 618 29.40 -26.61 -17.92
N PRO A 619 29.22 -25.36 -17.47
CA PRO A 619 28.55 -24.35 -18.26
C PRO A 619 29.32 -24.13 -19.58
N PRO A 620 28.62 -23.80 -20.68
CA PRO A 620 29.23 -23.66 -21.99
C PRO A 620 30.27 -22.53 -21.99
N GLY A 621 31.55 -22.87 -21.98
CA GLY A 621 32.68 -21.96 -21.87
C GLY A 621 33.99 -22.76 -21.82
N SER A 622 35.08 -22.23 -22.36
CA SER A 622 36.34 -23.00 -22.51
C SER A 622 37.33 -22.73 -21.38
N GLY A 623 37.02 -21.81 -20.46
CA GLY A 623 37.99 -21.22 -19.56
C GLY A 623 39.11 -20.48 -20.32
N PRO A 624 40.17 -20.05 -19.62
CA PRO A 624 40.44 -20.26 -18.20
C PRO A 624 39.48 -19.48 -17.29
N PHE A 625 39.15 -20.07 -16.13
CA PHE A 625 38.34 -19.41 -15.10
C PHE A 625 39.26 -18.70 -14.12
N HIS A 626 38.87 -17.49 -13.71
CA HIS A 626 39.64 -16.64 -12.80
C HIS A 626 38.82 -16.37 -11.53
N LEU A 627 39.40 -16.58 -10.35
CA LEU A 627 38.73 -16.30 -9.08
C LEU A 627 38.55 -14.78 -8.91
N ILE A 628 37.32 -14.33 -8.66
CA ILE A 628 36.99 -12.93 -8.42
C ILE A 628 36.44 -12.68 -7.01
N GLY A 629 36.06 -13.75 -6.29
CA GLY A 629 35.47 -13.63 -4.96
C GLY A 629 34.73 -14.88 -4.49
N ASP A 630 33.76 -14.68 -3.59
CA ASP A 630 32.88 -15.69 -3.04
C ASP A 630 31.45 -15.14 -2.93
N TRP A 631 30.44 -15.98 -3.13
CA TRP A 631 29.06 -15.60 -2.87
C TRP A 631 28.27 -16.76 -2.27
N MET A 632 27.69 -16.52 -1.09
CA MET A 632 26.92 -17.51 -0.34
C MET A 632 27.73 -18.78 -0.09
N GLY A 633 29.00 -18.61 0.31
CA GLY A 633 29.91 -19.70 0.70
C GLY A 633 30.44 -20.53 -0.47
N ALA A 634 30.31 -20.03 -1.71
CA ALA A 634 30.85 -20.67 -2.90
C ALA A 634 31.71 -19.70 -3.74
N PRO A 635 32.85 -20.15 -4.28
CA PRO A 635 33.70 -19.34 -5.13
C PRO A 635 32.98 -18.75 -6.34
N LEU A 636 33.21 -17.45 -6.58
CA LEU A 636 32.84 -16.78 -7.82
C LEU A 636 34.02 -16.75 -8.78
N VAL A 637 33.78 -17.19 -10.01
CA VAL A 637 34.78 -17.21 -11.08
C VAL A 637 34.31 -16.46 -12.32
N LEU A 638 35.25 -15.82 -12.99
CA LEU A 638 35.09 -15.15 -14.28
C LEU A 638 35.64 -16.05 -15.39
N ASP A 639 34.83 -16.36 -16.40
CA ASP A 639 35.33 -17.01 -17.62
C ASP A 639 36.07 -15.97 -18.47
N GLY A 640 37.38 -16.18 -18.65
CA GLY A 640 38.24 -15.29 -19.41
C GLY A 640 37.93 -15.26 -20.92
N SER A 641 37.21 -16.25 -21.44
CA SER A 641 36.93 -16.40 -22.88
C SER A 641 35.68 -15.68 -23.35
N ASP A 642 34.62 -15.63 -22.52
CA ASP A 642 33.34 -15.01 -22.85
C ASP A 642 32.84 -13.97 -21.83
N GLY A 643 33.56 -13.81 -20.72
CA GLY A 643 33.29 -12.80 -19.71
C GLY A 643 32.16 -13.12 -18.75
N ARG A 644 31.60 -14.33 -18.77
CA ARG A 644 30.55 -14.73 -17.82
C ARG A 644 31.06 -14.83 -16.40
N VAL A 645 30.18 -14.52 -15.45
CA VAL A 645 30.43 -14.70 -14.02
C VAL A 645 29.64 -15.90 -13.54
N LEU A 646 30.35 -16.83 -12.91
CA LEU A 646 29.84 -18.12 -12.51
C LEU A 646 30.10 -18.39 -11.02
N ARG A 647 29.11 -18.97 -10.34
CA ARG A 647 29.25 -19.52 -9.00
C ARG A 647 29.59 -21.00 -9.10
N MET A 648 30.67 -21.39 -8.43
CA MET A 648 31.20 -22.75 -8.50
C MET A 648 30.90 -23.52 -7.21
N LEU A 649 29.91 -24.41 -7.26
CA LEU A 649 29.54 -25.24 -6.12
C LEU A 649 30.59 -26.28 -5.79
N ASN A 650 30.88 -26.46 -4.50
CA ASN A 650 31.78 -27.51 -4.07
C ASN A 650 31.18 -28.90 -4.40
N PRO A 651 31.95 -29.85 -4.97
CA PRO A 651 31.48 -31.21 -5.22
C PRO A 651 30.94 -31.96 -3.98
N LYS A 652 31.30 -31.50 -2.77
CA LYS A 652 30.83 -32.05 -1.49
C LYS A 652 29.58 -31.36 -0.94
N SER A 653 29.02 -30.39 -1.66
CA SER A 653 27.80 -29.70 -1.24
C SER A 653 26.63 -30.68 -1.25
N PRO A 654 25.79 -30.71 -0.20
CA PRO A 654 24.67 -31.65 -0.15
C PRO A 654 23.62 -31.31 -1.23
N ASP A 655 22.83 -32.31 -1.65
CA ASP A 655 21.85 -32.15 -2.74
C ASP A 655 20.78 -31.09 -2.47
N HIS A 656 20.48 -30.84 -1.21
CA HIS A 656 19.53 -29.81 -0.77
C HIS A 656 20.14 -28.42 -0.62
N ALA A 657 21.44 -28.23 -0.87
CA ALA A 657 22.05 -26.91 -0.88
C ALA A 657 21.56 -26.14 -2.10
N ALA A 658 20.76 -25.11 -1.86
CA ALA A 658 20.43 -24.06 -2.82
C ALA A 658 21.26 -22.81 -2.47
N PRO A 659 21.55 -21.93 -3.44
CA PRO A 659 21.28 -22.05 -4.87
C PRO A 659 22.25 -23.01 -5.59
N ARG A 660 21.86 -23.57 -6.74
CA ARG A 660 22.59 -24.61 -7.51
C ARG A 660 23.01 -24.19 -8.92
N GLU A 661 22.33 -23.23 -9.53
CA GLU A 661 22.68 -22.81 -10.88
C GLU A 661 24.00 -22.04 -10.90
N PRO A 662 24.89 -22.29 -11.87
CA PRO A 662 26.19 -21.65 -11.89
C PRO A 662 26.13 -20.20 -12.40
N LEU A 663 25.13 -19.82 -13.20
CA LEU A 663 25.13 -18.51 -13.85
C LEU A 663 24.77 -17.39 -12.86
N VAL A 664 25.70 -16.44 -12.73
CA VAL A 664 25.55 -15.24 -11.89
C VAL A 664 25.54 -13.96 -12.72
N GLY A 665 26.18 -13.97 -13.88
CA GLY A 665 26.08 -12.88 -14.85
C GLY A 665 26.48 -13.35 -16.25
N SER A 666 25.74 -12.95 -17.26
CA SER A 666 26.02 -13.22 -18.67
C SER A 666 27.25 -12.44 -19.16
N SER A 667 27.65 -11.41 -18.43
CA SER A 667 28.92 -10.69 -18.59
C SER A 667 29.38 -10.10 -17.26
N LEU A 668 30.66 -9.78 -17.13
CA LEU A 668 31.19 -9.07 -15.96
C LEU A 668 30.52 -7.70 -15.77
N GLU A 669 30.21 -7.00 -16.86
CA GLU A 669 29.53 -5.69 -16.83
C GLU A 669 28.11 -5.80 -16.26
N SER A 670 27.33 -6.75 -16.77
CA SER A 670 25.99 -7.04 -16.26
C SER A 670 26.03 -7.40 -14.78
N PHE A 671 26.96 -8.27 -14.38
CA PHE A 671 27.11 -8.68 -12.99
C PHE A 671 27.42 -7.50 -12.06
N VAL A 672 28.45 -6.69 -12.35
CA VAL A 672 28.80 -5.57 -11.47
C VAL A 672 27.72 -4.47 -11.48
N THR A 673 26.97 -4.33 -12.58
CA THR A 673 25.81 -3.44 -12.65
C THR A 673 24.68 -3.92 -11.72
N MET A 674 24.34 -5.21 -11.76
CA MET A 674 23.34 -5.81 -10.86
C MET A 674 23.75 -5.69 -9.39
N VAL A 675 25.03 -5.93 -9.09
CA VAL A 675 25.60 -5.77 -7.72
C VAL A 675 25.56 -4.31 -7.25
N ALA A 676 25.78 -3.34 -8.14
CA ALA A 676 25.63 -1.93 -7.81
C ALA A 676 24.17 -1.55 -7.48
N LEU A 677 23.21 -2.07 -8.26
CA LEU A 677 21.78 -1.91 -7.99
C LEU A 677 21.40 -2.55 -6.66
N GLU A 678 21.83 -3.79 -6.39
CA GLU A 678 21.60 -4.47 -5.12
C GLU A 678 22.12 -3.64 -3.94
N LYS A 679 23.35 -3.11 -4.04
CA LYS A 679 23.94 -2.25 -3.01
C LYS A 679 23.12 -0.99 -2.75
N GLN A 680 22.67 -0.32 -3.80
CA GLN A 680 21.86 0.91 -3.70
C GLN A 680 20.49 0.64 -3.07
N TYR A 681 19.80 -0.41 -3.53
CA TYR A 681 18.49 -0.78 -3.01
C TYR A 681 18.59 -1.31 -1.58
N LEU A 682 19.69 -1.94 -1.18
CA LEU A 682 19.91 -2.35 0.21
C LEU A 682 20.02 -1.14 1.15
N GLU A 683 20.63 -0.04 0.70
CA GLU A 683 20.66 1.19 1.49
C GLU A 683 19.26 1.78 1.70
N VAL A 684 18.41 1.72 0.67
CA VAL A 684 17.00 2.13 0.78
C VAL A 684 16.23 1.16 1.68
N TYR A 685 16.39 -0.15 1.49
CA TYR A 685 15.70 -1.19 2.25
C TYR A 685 15.95 -1.07 3.75
N ARG A 686 17.21 -0.78 4.13
CA ARG A 686 17.63 -0.59 5.53
C ARG A 686 17.03 0.64 6.22
N THR A 687 16.50 1.59 5.45
CA THR A 687 15.77 2.71 6.05
C THR A 687 14.42 2.30 6.64
N GLU A 688 13.96 1.07 6.37
CA GLU A 688 12.69 0.48 6.81
C GLU A 688 11.45 1.36 6.51
N GLY A 689 10.43 0.81 5.86
CA GLY A 689 9.28 1.62 5.51
C GLY A 689 8.05 0.81 5.10
N PRO A 690 6.93 1.48 4.79
CA PRO A 690 5.78 0.80 4.19
C PRO A 690 6.11 0.24 2.80
N ASP A 691 7.20 0.70 2.18
CA ASP A 691 7.62 0.38 0.82
C ASP A 691 8.68 -0.72 0.74
N THR A 692 9.04 -1.36 1.85
CA THR A 692 10.08 -2.41 1.92
C THR A 692 9.86 -3.54 0.89
N TYR A 693 8.61 -3.96 0.67
CA TYR A 693 8.29 -4.98 -0.35
C TYR A 693 8.43 -4.41 -1.77
N ASP A 694 8.00 -3.17 -2.00
CA ASP A 694 8.08 -2.52 -3.30
C ASP A 694 9.53 -2.28 -3.74
N VAL A 695 10.44 -2.02 -2.78
CA VAL A 695 11.89 -1.92 -3.01
C VAL A 695 12.43 -3.23 -3.62
N LEU A 696 12.08 -4.38 -3.04
CA LEU A 696 12.54 -5.68 -3.54
C LEU A 696 11.91 -6.05 -4.88
N GLU A 697 10.61 -5.78 -5.08
CA GLU A 697 9.94 -6.03 -6.36
C GLU A 697 10.52 -5.18 -7.49
N GLU A 698 10.82 -3.91 -7.21
CA GLU A 698 11.50 -3.05 -8.20
C GLU A 698 12.92 -3.53 -8.47
N LEU A 699 13.70 -3.88 -7.44
CA LEU A 699 15.03 -4.45 -7.64
C LEU A 699 14.99 -5.71 -8.50
N ARG A 700 14.05 -6.63 -8.27
CA ARG A 700 13.85 -7.84 -9.11
C ARG A 700 13.59 -7.46 -10.57
N ALA A 701 12.70 -6.52 -10.83
CA ALA A 701 12.40 -6.06 -12.18
C ALA A 701 13.62 -5.40 -12.85
N ARG A 702 14.39 -4.60 -12.11
CA ARG A 702 15.56 -3.90 -12.63
C ARG A 702 16.73 -4.84 -12.91
N VAL A 703 17.03 -5.76 -12.00
CA VAL A 703 18.04 -6.81 -12.16
C VAL A 703 17.72 -7.69 -13.38
N ALA A 704 16.45 -8.06 -13.57
CA ALA A 704 16.00 -8.77 -14.77
C ALA A 704 16.07 -7.94 -16.07
N GLY A 705 15.98 -6.62 -15.97
CA GLY A 705 16.18 -5.69 -17.07
C GLY A 705 17.65 -5.57 -17.50
N VAL A 706 18.59 -5.70 -16.57
CA VAL A 706 20.04 -5.75 -16.86
C VAL A 706 20.44 -7.09 -17.49
N ASP A 707 20.04 -8.20 -16.86
CA ASP A 707 20.37 -9.55 -17.32
C ASP A 707 19.27 -10.55 -16.96
N ARG A 708 18.33 -10.76 -17.90
CA ARG A 708 17.21 -11.67 -17.71
C ARG A 708 17.64 -13.12 -17.45
N ALA A 709 18.77 -13.57 -18.03
CA ALA A 709 19.22 -14.95 -17.88
C ALA A 709 19.79 -15.19 -16.49
N ALA A 710 20.64 -14.28 -16.01
CA ALA A 710 21.18 -14.35 -14.66
C ALA A 710 20.11 -14.10 -13.58
N ALA A 711 19.23 -13.11 -13.77
CA ALA A 711 18.15 -12.82 -12.81
C ALA A 711 17.16 -13.99 -12.65
N GLY A 712 17.00 -14.81 -13.69
CA GLY A 712 16.19 -16.03 -13.66
C GLY A 712 16.83 -17.20 -12.93
N SER A 713 18.12 -17.10 -12.57
CA SER A 713 18.82 -18.17 -11.86
C SER A 713 18.44 -18.23 -10.38
N ASP A 714 18.49 -19.42 -9.81
CA ASP A 714 18.17 -19.61 -8.39
C ASP A 714 19.10 -18.83 -7.45
N VAL A 715 20.30 -18.47 -7.90
CA VAL A 715 21.26 -17.63 -7.16
C VAL A 715 20.68 -16.24 -6.89
N TRP A 716 20.19 -15.56 -7.94
CA TRP A 716 19.59 -14.24 -7.79
C TRP A 716 18.20 -14.31 -7.15
N GLN A 717 17.42 -15.35 -7.44
CA GLN A 717 16.13 -15.53 -6.78
C GLN A 717 16.29 -15.67 -5.26
N TYR A 718 17.28 -16.46 -4.82
CA TYR A 718 17.62 -16.62 -3.41
C TYR A 718 18.18 -15.31 -2.83
N ALA A 719 19.17 -14.69 -3.47
CA ALA A 719 19.78 -13.44 -2.97
C ALA A 719 18.74 -12.32 -2.75
N LEU A 720 17.68 -12.27 -3.58
CA LEU A 720 16.62 -11.26 -3.51
C LEU A 720 15.42 -11.67 -2.63
N GLU A 721 15.48 -12.79 -1.90
CA GLU A 721 14.49 -13.15 -0.89
C GLU A 721 14.54 -12.17 0.29
N SER A 722 13.38 -11.75 0.78
CA SER A 722 13.27 -10.78 1.88
C SER A 722 14.02 -11.22 3.14
N ASP A 723 14.06 -12.54 3.39
CA ASP A 723 14.70 -13.12 4.56
C ASP A 723 16.23 -12.91 4.55
N ASN A 724 16.84 -12.67 3.38
CA ASN A 724 18.28 -12.43 3.25
C ASN A 724 18.66 -10.95 3.41
N TRP A 725 17.68 -10.06 3.55
CA TRP A 725 17.88 -8.60 3.59
C TRP A 725 17.61 -8.00 4.98
N GLY A 726 17.12 -8.81 5.93
CA GLY A 726 16.72 -8.38 7.28
C GLY A 726 17.79 -8.44 8.37
N ASP A 727 19.05 -8.77 8.02
CA ASP A 727 20.18 -8.94 8.95
C ASP A 727 21.22 -7.79 8.87
#